data_AF-A0AAU6DVC5-F1
#
_entry.id   AF-A0AAU6DVC5-F1
#
_cell.length_a   1.000
_cell.length_b   1.000
_cell.length_c   1.000
_cell.angle_alpha   90.00
_cell.angle_beta   90.00
_cell.angle_gamma   90.00
#
_symmetry.space_group_name_H-M   'P 1'
#
loop_
_entity.id
_entity.type
_entity.pdbx_description
1 polymer ?
#
loop_
_entity_poly.entity_id
_entity_poly.type
_entity_poly.pdbx_seq_one_letter_code
_entity_poly.pdbx_strand_id
1 'polypeptide(L)'
;MNEPGLSSRRGLGTYLAQGLGRALAPGSQGPSAFVVTGGTGAGKSWTLREVCSELREALPDASASLRQAGAAHLADKAPYGLAKSLLGVDLASPVPADAEDRLLARLDALCATAPLVLVIDDAHEADAASLAVLNRMVAASRDLPLALLVGRRPSPEREYLKRLLSSPIVRETVLPPLDERDVDALVHEHTGRWPTGRLRSALLPHRGNPLRLTTLLDDLDRAGVLDTGDVLELRPGPQADDMTRRSLDEAVTSAVQALEGPAREVARILAVLGRPAATEEIAAVAQLEPIRLVEAVQVLVDRGVASFDADELLGFTHAGYRVAVERGTPAPLLRVLHSAAAQQADPADRIRHVIASGATPKAVLSAVQDAENDLAHAPAVEADLLALPTAATGASMAGVALAVRRARALSRSGQMTQAETVARTALLHATEPRQTDELRLVLIFALSARGEAHEALSLMNEALDEASPSRARDVLQQQHRQLTQLGGLEPLALRPPTANPLALTLTGLVTEAVRLCLTGSPHLAVELAWEASRRHMSRGVRPYEGSSSDIWPPFVELAASGPRAAYDAVREVQRLADERAAQWQSVPHQLLRASIDMSAGRLDDAAAAFDAGLELADSMEFGWTSHAVGSRAMIDVLRGDPDAAETRLAHWNSEPRPLIFGLPQPGRAEVSLLEARRRYAEAARLARTVWRTASEQHLYTWLTTVAPEFGRAALLGGDEAFCATIAQDLRQLPRPLPPPLAASVRLAEALACPDPGAATAKACAAAAEAESIGETLTALTAWEEAAVAAAKSGSKDEARQYARQALEIALNAGAAGVAQRVRARLRALDVRLKDTRNRYRPLTGWDALTPTETQVAEMVTAGLSGPDIARAMSVSTRTVQTHVSHSLAKLGVASRIELAAAVRARSQRPL
;
A
#
# COMPACT_ATOMS: atom_id res chain seq x y z
N MET A 1 -25.73 -8.60 2.65
CA MET A 1 -26.83 -8.82 3.61
C MET A 1 -27.18 -7.49 4.24
N ASN A 2 -28.41 -7.02 4.07
CA ASN A 2 -28.92 -5.79 4.71
C ASN A 2 -29.27 -6.12 6.16
N GLU A 3 -28.52 -5.56 7.12
CA GLU A 3 -28.89 -5.65 8.53
C GLU A 3 -30.14 -4.76 8.80
N PRO A 4 -31.15 -5.28 9.52
CA PRO A 4 -32.39 -4.55 9.80
C PRO A 4 -32.15 -3.52 10.91
N GLY A 5 -32.11 -2.23 10.55
CA GLY A 5 -31.98 -1.11 11.48
C GLY A 5 -31.49 0.21 10.88
N LEU A 6 -30.92 0.19 9.67
CA LEU A 6 -30.28 1.35 9.02
C LEU A 6 -31.23 2.28 8.21
N SER A 7 -32.55 2.19 8.42
CA SER A 7 -33.53 2.98 7.65
C SER A 7 -33.74 4.41 8.17
N SER A 8 -33.28 4.72 9.38
CA SER A 8 -33.38 6.05 10.00
C SER A 8 -32.00 6.57 10.41
N ARG A 9 -31.82 7.90 10.47
CA ARG A 9 -30.56 8.49 10.97
C ARG A 9 -30.36 8.28 12.46
N ARG A 10 -31.46 8.19 13.21
CA ARG A 10 -31.47 7.74 14.60
C ARG A 10 -30.88 6.34 14.69
N GLY A 11 -29.77 6.22 15.42
CA GLY A 11 -29.02 4.98 15.62
C GLY A 11 -27.83 4.79 14.68
N LEU A 12 -27.67 5.61 13.63
CA LEU A 12 -26.50 5.54 12.75
C LEU A 12 -25.22 5.96 13.49
N GLY A 13 -25.28 7.02 14.29
CA GLY A 13 -24.17 7.48 15.13
C GLY A 13 -23.67 6.35 16.03
N THR A 14 -24.58 5.77 16.80
CA THR A 14 -24.31 4.63 17.69
C THR A 14 -23.81 3.39 16.96
N TYR A 15 -24.38 3.03 15.81
CA TYR A 15 -23.88 1.92 15.00
C TYR A 15 -22.43 2.14 14.57
N LEU A 16 -22.11 3.32 14.06
CA LEU A 16 -20.75 3.67 13.62
C LEU A 16 -19.78 3.71 14.81
N ALA A 17 -20.18 4.31 15.93
CA ALA A 17 -19.38 4.36 17.16
C ALA A 17 -19.08 2.95 17.70
N GLN A 18 -20.07 2.06 17.75
CA GLN A 18 -19.89 0.66 18.15
C GLN A 18 -18.99 -0.11 17.17
N GLY A 19 -19.16 0.12 15.87
CA GLY A 19 -18.31 -0.48 14.83
C GLY A 19 -16.86 -0.08 14.99
N LEU A 20 -16.59 1.22 15.17
CA LEU A 20 -15.26 1.75 15.44
C LEU A 20 -14.68 1.19 16.75
N GLY A 21 -15.47 1.13 17.82
CA GLY A 21 -15.04 0.52 19.08
C GLY A 21 -14.62 -0.96 18.94
N ARG A 22 -15.35 -1.74 18.14
CA ARG A 22 -15.00 -3.14 17.84
C ARG A 22 -13.72 -3.25 16.99
N ALA A 23 -13.52 -2.33 16.05
CA ALA A 23 -12.33 -2.30 15.21
C ALA A 23 -11.04 -2.09 16.01
N LEU A 24 -11.11 -1.33 17.11
CA LEU A 24 -9.98 -1.09 17.99
C LEU A 24 -9.62 -2.31 18.88
N ALA A 25 -10.47 -3.34 18.93
CA ALA A 25 -10.20 -4.52 19.74
C ALA A 25 -9.10 -5.41 19.10
N PRO A 26 -8.14 -5.93 19.89
CA PRO A 26 -7.08 -6.78 19.36
C PRO A 26 -7.64 -8.02 18.64
N GLY A 27 -7.18 -8.26 17.41
CA GLY A 27 -7.57 -9.43 16.62
C GLY A 27 -8.98 -9.38 16.00
N SER A 28 -9.60 -8.19 15.89
CA SER A 28 -10.89 -8.05 15.22
C SER A 28 -10.79 -8.43 13.73
N GLN A 29 -11.73 -9.26 13.25
CA GLN A 29 -11.83 -9.65 11.83
C GLN A 29 -12.93 -8.87 11.07
N GLY A 30 -13.40 -7.77 11.67
CA GLY A 30 -14.46 -6.92 11.11
C GLY A 30 -13.91 -5.75 10.27
N PRO A 31 -14.81 -4.91 9.72
CA PRO A 31 -14.38 -3.68 9.08
C PRO A 31 -13.71 -2.73 10.09
N SER A 32 -12.56 -2.19 9.70
CA SER A 32 -11.76 -1.26 10.50
C SER A 32 -11.84 0.18 9.99
N ALA A 33 -12.42 0.39 8.81
CA ALA A 33 -12.73 1.71 8.30
C ALA A 33 -14.20 1.81 7.85
N PHE A 34 -14.83 2.92 8.20
CA PHE A 34 -16.22 3.22 7.89
C PHE A 34 -16.28 4.48 7.03
N VAL A 35 -17.02 4.42 5.93
CA VAL A 35 -17.17 5.53 4.99
C VAL A 35 -18.61 6.02 5.04
N VAL A 36 -18.81 7.31 5.32
CA VAL A 36 -20.11 7.97 5.28
C VAL A 36 -20.23 8.79 4.01
N THR A 37 -21.12 8.37 3.12
CA THR A 37 -21.32 8.99 1.80
C THR A 37 -22.62 9.77 1.77
N GLY A 38 -22.56 11.01 1.29
CA GLY A 38 -23.76 11.86 1.17
C GLY A 38 -23.52 13.12 0.33
N GLY A 39 -24.59 13.62 -0.29
CA GLY A 39 -24.56 14.87 -1.05
C GLY A 39 -24.19 16.10 -0.21
N THR A 40 -24.04 17.25 -0.87
CA THR A 40 -23.86 18.54 -0.18
C THR A 40 -25.06 18.84 0.72
N GLY A 41 -24.80 19.28 1.95
CA GLY A 41 -25.87 19.58 2.91
C GLY A 41 -26.55 18.34 3.54
N ALA A 42 -26.18 17.13 3.13
CA ALA A 42 -26.78 15.89 3.63
C ALA A 42 -26.52 15.62 5.12
N GLY A 43 -25.71 16.40 5.83
CA GLY A 43 -25.42 16.20 7.26
C GLY A 43 -24.25 15.25 7.57
N LYS A 44 -23.29 15.09 6.64
CA LYS A 44 -22.08 14.28 6.86
C LYS A 44 -21.25 14.77 8.05
N SER A 45 -20.83 16.03 8.01
CA SER A 45 -20.02 16.65 9.07
C SER A 45 -20.73 16.65 10.43
N TRP A 46 -22.07 16.76 10.45
CA TRP A 46 -22.86 16.57 11.66
C TRP A 46 -22.78 15.13 12.15
N THR A 47 -23.03 14.15 11.28
CA THR A 47 -22.94 12.71 11.63
C THR A 47 -21.56 12.33 12.16
N LEU A 48 -20.48 12.84 11.54
CA LEU A 48 -19.12 12.62 12.02
C LEU A 48 -18.90 13.20 13.42
N ARG A 49 -19.40 14.42 13.68
CA ARG A 49 -19.30 15.07 15.00
C ARG A 49 -20.10 14.33 16.08
N GLU A 50 -21.29 13.86 15.76
CA GLU A 50 -22.10 13.03 16.67
C GLU A 50 -21.37 11.74 17.03
N VAL A 51 -20.84 11.02 16.04
CA VAL A 51 -20.03 9.80 16.28
C VAL A 51 -18.81 10.13 17.14
N CYS A 52 -18.12 11.25 16.89
CA CYS A 52 -17.02 11.70 17.73
C CYS A 52 -17.47 11.97 19.18
N SER A 53 -18.64 12.57 19.39
CA SER A 53 -19.20 12.84 20.71
C SER A 53 -19.52 11.55 21.44
N GLU A 54 -20.26 10.64 20.79
CA GLU A 54 -20.59 9.32 21.33
C GLU A 54 -19.33 8.51 21.65
N LEU A 55 -18.29 8.58 20.80
CA LEU A 55 -17.01 7.91 21.06
C LEU A 55 -16.30 8.48 22.28
N ARG A 56 -16.29 9.81 22.47
CA ARG A 56 -15.69 10.43 23.67
C ARG A 56 -16.44 10.05 24.94
N GLU A 57 -17.76 9.90 24.88
CA GLU A 57 -18.56 9.44 26.01
C GLU A 57 -18.37 7.94 26.30
N ALA A 58 -18.25 7.12 25.25
CA ALA A 58 -18.10 5.67 25.37
C ALA A 58 -16.67 5.22 25.72
N LEU A 59 -15.66 6.03 25.43
CA LEU A 59 -14.23 5.74 25.64
C LEU A 59 -13.67 6.71 26.71
N PRO A 60 -13.75 6.40 28.02
CA PRO A 60 -13.24 7.27 29.07
C PRO A 60 -11.74 7.57 28.89
N ASP A 61 -11.34 8.78 29.34
CA ASP A 61 -10.16 9.63 29.04
C ASP A 61 -8.72 9.03 28.95
N ALA A 62 -8.53 7.72 28.78
CA ALA A 62 -7.22 7.11 28.57
C ALA A 62 -7.19 5.92 27.58
N SER A 63 -8.34 5.47 27.04
CA SER A 63 -8.37 4.23 26.24
C SER A 63 -8.20 4.41 24.73
N ALA A 64 -8.46 5.59 24.15
CA ALA A 64 -8.24 5.84 22.72
C ALA A 64 -7.99 7.34 22.43
N SER A 65 -7.11 7.62 21.48
CA SER A 65 -6.87 8.95 20.91
C SER A 65 -7.80 9.19 19.72
N LEU A 66 -8.52 10.31 19.70
CA LEU A 66 -9.33 10.74 18.57
C LEU A 66 -8.66 11.92 17.87
N ARG A 67 -8.45 11.82 16.55
CA ARG A 67 -7.91 12.90 15.72
C ARG A 67 -8.83 13.16 14.54
N GLN A 68 -9.07 14.43 14.25
CA GLN A 68 -9.98 14.86 13.20
C GLN A 68 -9.31 15.88 12.29
N ALA A 69 -9.52 15.75 10.98
CA ALA A 69 -9.12 16.74 9.99
C ALA A 69 -10.18 16.83 8.87
N GLY A 70 -10.44 18.03 8.35
CA GLY A 70 -11.35 18.25 7.23
C GLY A 70 -10.59 18.76 6.02
N ALA A 71 -10.66 18.06 4.88
CA ALA A 71 -9.85 18.40 3.70
C ALA A 71 -10.23 19.76 3.08
N ALA A 72 -11.50 20.15 3.18
CA ALA A 72 -11.99 21.42 2.62
C ALA A 72 -11.52 22.67 3.40
N HIS A 73 -11.09 22.51 4.65
CA HIS A 73 -10.69 23.60 5.54
C HIS A 73 -9.18 23.80 5.62
N LEU A 74 -8.40 23.03 4.86
CA LEU A 74 -6.95 23.17 4.83
C LEU A 74 -6.58 24.40 4.00
N ALA A 75 -6.02 25.40 4.67
CA ALA A 75 -5.54 26.65 4.08
C ALA A 75 -4.43 26.41 3.05
N ASP A 76 -3.64 25.35 3.23
CA ASP A 76 -2.60 24.89 2.30
C ASP A 76 -3.01 23.54 1.66
N LYS A 77 -3.13 23.52 0.33
CA LYS A 77 -3.41 22.31 -0.47
C LYS A 77 -2.14 21.66 -1.04
N ALA A 78 -0.97 21.97 -0.47
CA ALA A 78 0.28 21.32 -0.77
C ALA A 78 0.21 19.79 -0.57
N PRO A 79 1.14 19.03 -1.19
CA PRO A 79 1.18 17.59 -1.05
C PRO A 79 1.18 17.12 0.41
N TYR A 80 0.40 16.09 0.69
CA TYR A 80 0.20 15.50 2.01
C TYR A 80 -0.52 16.41 3.03
N GLY A 81 -1.17 17.51 2.61
CA GLY A 81 -1.79 18.47 3.52
C GLY A 81 -2.74 17.83 4.55
N LEU A 82 -3.65 16.95 4.09
CA LEU A 82 -4.57 16.24 4.99
C LEU A 82 -3.82 15.28 5.93
N ALA A 83 -2.89 14.49 5.40
CA ALA A 83 -2.14 13.52 6.20
C ALA A 83 -1.25 14.19 7.27
N LYS A 84 -0.59 15.31 6.93
CA LYS A 84 0.22 16.14 7.84
C LYS A 84 -0.64 16.65 8.99
N SER A 85 -1.79 17.26 8.68
CA SER A 85 -2.73 17.78 9.67
C SER A 85 -3.27 16.67 10.58
N LEU A 86 -3.72 15.57 10.00
CA LEU A 86 -4.28 14.44 10.73
C LEU A 86 -3.28 13.81 11.72
N LEU A 87 -2.00 13.71 11.34
CA LEU A 87 -0.95 13.08 12.15
C LEU A 87 -0.15 14.06 13.01
N GLY A 88 -0.29 15.36 12.76
CA GLY A 88 0.52 16.42 13.38
C GLY A 88 2.00 16.28 13.03
N VAL A 89 2.31 16.08 11.74
CA VAL A 89 3.69 16.02 11.21
C VAL A 89 3.94 17.23 10.35
N ASP A 90 5.03 17.95 10.63
CA ASP A 90 5.57 18.94 9.72
C ASP A 90 6.55 18.26 8.76
N LEU A 91 6.29 18.38 7.46
CA LEU A 91 7.24 17.94 6.43
C LEU A 91 7.82 19.18 5.78
N ALA A 92 9.15 19.22 5.66
CA ALA A 92 9.88 20.28 4.99
C ALA A 92 9.31 20.59 3.59
N SER A 93 9.53 21.83 3.14
CA SER A 93 9.27 22.26 1.77
C SER A 93 10.61 22.54 1.08
N PRO A 94 10.95 21.85 -0.03
CA PRO A 94 10.14 20.85 -0.74
C PRO A 94 9.98 19.55 0.06
N VAL A 95 8.93 18.78 -0.27
CA VAL A 95 8.59 17.54 0.44
C VAL A 95 9.73 16.53 0.32
N PRO A 96 10.20 15.92 1.42
CA PRO A 96 11.30 14.98 1.38
C PRO A 96 10.88 13.64 0.74
N ALA A 97 11.84 12.91 0.20
CA ALA A 97 11.62 11.61 -0.43
C ALA A 97 11.00 10.56 0.51
N ASP A 98 11.34 10.61 1.80
CA ASP A 98 10.85 9.71 2.85
C ASP A 98 9.55 10.21 3.51
N ALA A 99 8.82 11.15 2.90
CA ALA A 99 7.62 11.76 3.46
C ALA A 99 6.54 10.75 3.90
N GLU A 100 6.22 9.77 3.06
CA GLU A 100 5.23 8.75 3.41
C GLU A 100 5.68 7.88 4.59
N ASP A 101 6.96 7.53 4.60
CA ASP A 101 7.52 6.73 5.68
C ASP A 101 7.49 7.52 6.99
N ARG A 102 7.75 8.84 6.97
CA ARG A 102 7.57 9.76 8.11
C ARG A 102 6.12 9.96 8.55
N LEU A 103 5.14 9.79 7.66
CA LEU A 103 3.74 9.84 8.03
C LEU A 103 3.30 8.51 8.68
N LEU A 104 3.62 7.38 8.07
CA LEU A 104 3.30 6.06 8.63
C LEU A 104 4.06 5.80 9.94
N ALA A 105 5.29 6.29 10.03
CA ALA A 105 6.04 6.46 11.26
C ALA A 105 5.26 7.09 12.40
N ARG A 106 4.65 8.24 12.11
CA ARG A 106 3.92 9.01 13.08
C ARG A 106 2.63 8.31 13.46
N LEU A 107 1.92 7.73 12.48
CA LEU A 107 0.76 6.88 12.73
C LEU A 107 1.09 5.80 13.75
N ASP A 108 2.23 5.12 13.58
CA ASP A 108 2.66 4.06 14.49
C ASP A 108 3.00 4.58 15.87
N ALA A 109 3.69 5.71 15.95
CA ALA A 109 3.98 6.36 17.21
C ALA A 109 2.70 6.76 17.95
N LEU A 110 1.63 7.12 17.24
CA LEU A 110 0.33 7.45 17.83
C LEU A 110 -0.41 6.19 18.29
N CYS A 111 -0.57 5.18 17.42
CA CYS A 111 -1.22 3.91 17.75
C CYS A 111 -0.51 3.14 18.87
N ALA A 112 0.79 3.36 19.01
CA ALA A 112 1.60 2.86 20.10
C ALA A 112 1.18 3.41 21.47
N THR A 113 0.85 4.71 21.54
CA THR A 113 0.49 5.37 22.79
C THR A 113 -0.89 4.98 23.28
N ALA A 114 -1.85 4.91 22.36
CA ALA A 114 -3.21 4.47 22.60
C ALA A 114 -3.85 4.05 21.26
N PRO A 115 -4.91 3.22 21.29
CA PRO A 115 -5.79 3.03 20.15
C PRO A 115 -6.18 4.36 19.49
N LEU A 116 -6.18 4.44 18.16
CA LEU A 116 -6.33 5.67 17.41
C LEU A 116 -7.57 5.64 16.53
N VAL A 117 -8.43 6.65 16.65
CA VAL A 117 -9.54 6.89 15.72
C VAL A 117 -9.19 8.11 14.87
N LEU A 118 -9.16 7.91 13.55
CA LEU A 118 -8.94 8.98 12.58
C LEU A 118 -10.26 9.34 11.90
N VAL A 119 -10.68 10.60 12.05
CA VAL A 119 -11.90 11.12 11.44
C VAL A 119 -11.54 12.11 10.35
N ILE A 120 -11.88 11.77 9.12
CA ILE A 120 -11.60 12.56 7.94
C ILE A 120 -12.91 13.10 7.40
N ASP A 121 -13.08 14.42 7.34
CA ASP A 121 -14.21 15.05 6.66
C ASP A 121 -13.83 15.52 5.26
N ASP A 122 -14.81 15.51 4.36
CA ASP A 122 -14.70 15.92 2.97
C ASP A 122 -13.50 15.29 2.21
N ALA A 123 -13.22 14.00 2.40
CA ALA A 123 -12.06 13.31 1.84
C ALA A 123 -11.90 13.42 0.29
N HIS A 124 -12.97 13.72 -0.43
CA HIS A 124 -12.97 13.97 -1.87
C HIS A 124 -12.22 15.25 -2.28
N GLU A 125 -12.08 16.22 -1.36
CA GLU A 125 -11.32 17.46 -1.54
C GLU A 125 -9.83 17.31 -1.17
N ALA A 126 -9.42 16.15 -0.63
CA ALA A 126 -8.04 15.91 -0.23
C ALA A 126 -7.09 15.78 -1.43
N ASP A 127 -5.80 16.07 -1.19
CA ASP A 127 -4.74 15.86 -2.17
C ASP A 127 -4.49 14.36 -2.40
N ALA A 128 -4.09 14.01 -3.61
CA ALA A 128 -3.94 12.61 -4.02
C ALA A 128 -2.85 11.87 -3.23
N ALA A 129 -1.80 12.56 -2.74
CA ALA A 129 -0.77 11.94 -1.92
C ALA A 129 -1.30 11.60 -0.51
N SER A 130 -2.09 12.48 0.12
CA SER A 130 -2.81 12.15 1.36
C SER A 130 -3.76 10.97 1.19
N LEU A 131 -4.47 10.87 0.05
CA LEU A 131 -5.36 9.74 -0.22
C LEU A 131 -4.60 8.43 -0.46
N ALA A 132 -3.41 8.49 -1.07
CA ALA A 132 -2.54 7.33 -1.20
C ALA A 132 -2.09 6.83 0.19
N VAL A 133 -1.64 7.74 1.07
CA VAL A 133 -1.30 7.40 2.46
C VAL A 133 -2.52 6.87 3.22
N LEU A 134 -3.71 7.44 3.03
CA LEU A 134 -4.94 6.97 3.67
C LEU A 134 -5.25 5.50 3.32
N ASN A 135 -5.02 5.07 2.08
CA ASN A 135 -5.17 3.65 1.70
C ASN A 135 -4.17 2.77 2.46
N ARG A 136 -2.92 3.24 2.65
CA ARG A 136 -1.91 2.54 3.46
C ARG A 136 -2.30 2.50 4.95
N MET A 137 -2.90 3.57 5.48
CA MET A 137 -3.43 3.59 6.86
C MET A 137 -4.58 2.60 7.06
N VAL A 138 -5.51 2.50 6.09
CA VAL A 138 -6.58 1.50 6.10
C VAL A 138 -5.99 0.10 6.06
N ALA A 139 -5.02 -0.19 5.19
CA ALA A 139 -4.35 -1.50 5.22
C ALA A 139 -3.67 -1.78 6.58
N ALA A 140 -3.02 -0.77 7.16
CA ALA A 140 -2.36 -0.88 8.47
C ALA A 140 -3.33 -1.14 9.63
N SER A 141 -4.59 -0.72 9.52
CA SER A 141 -5.61 -0.92 10.57
C SER A 141 -5.96 -2.38 10.87
N ARG A 142 -5.53 -3.33 10.03
CA ARG A 142 -5.65 -4.78 10.35
C ARG A 142 -4.75 -5.19 11.50
N ASP A 143 -3.58 -4.58 11.57
CA ASP A 143 -2.54 -4.95 12.53
C ASP A 143 -2.25 -3.80 13.50
N LEU A 144 -3.02 -2.73 13.51
CA LEU A 144 -2.88 -1.62 14.44
C LEU A 144 -4.20 -1.43 15.18
N PRO A 145 -4.19 -0.95 16.43
CA PRO A 145 -5.40 -0.49 17.11
C PRO A 145 -5.83 0.85 16.49
N LEU A 146 -6.24 0.82 15.23
CA LEU A 146 -6.53 1.96 14.39
C LEU A 146 -7.90 1.76 13.76
N ALA A 147 -8.76 2.77 13.86
CA ALA A 147 -10.05 2.80 13.17
C ALA A 147 -10.20 4.11 12.41
N LEU A 148 -10.84 4.06 11.24
CA LEU A 148 -11.02 5.23 10.39
C LEU A 148 -12.50 5.51 10.14
N LEU A 149 -12.89 6.78 10.21
CA LEU A 149 -14.21 7.26 9.83
C LEU A 149 -14.05 8.34 8.76
N VAL A 150 -14.54 8.08 7.56
CA VAL A 150 -14.28 8.93 6.38
C VAL A 150 -15.59 9.49 5.82
N GLY A 151 -15.77 10.80 5.88
CA GLY A 151 -16.84 11.51 5.19
C GLY A 151 -16.45 11.83 3.75
N ARG A 152 -17.31 11.48 2.78
CA ARG A 152 -17.10 11.83 1.37
C ARG A 152 -18.37 12.20 0.62
N ARG A 153 -18.21 12.81 -0.55
CA ARG A 153 -19.28 12.94 -1.55
C ARG A 153 -19.17 11.82 -2.58
N PRO A 154 -20.28 11.43 -3.24
CA PRO A 154 -20.26 10.50 -4.37
C PRO A 154 -19.40 11.01 -5.53
N SER A 155 -19.40 12.32 -5.75
CA SER A 155 -18.69 13.02 -6.82
C SER A 155 -17.91 14.23 -6.25
N PRO A 156 -16.71 14.54 -6.78
CA PRO A 156 -16.00 13.83 -7.85
C PRO A 156 -15.53 12.44 -7.40
N GLU A 157 -15.51 11.51 -8.33
CA GLU A 157 -14.96 10.18 -8.09
C GLU A 157 -13.43 10.26 -8.17
N ARG A 158 -12.74 9.87 -7.10
CA ARG A 158 -11.26 9.90 -7.02
C ARG A 158 -10.74 8.46 -7.00
N GLU A 159 -9.68 8.17 -7.76
CA GLU A 159 -9.12 6.82 -7.87
C GLU A 159 -8.79 6.20 -6.51
N TYR A 160 -8.05 6.92 -5.65
CA TYR A 160 -7.70 6.42 -4.32
C TYR A 160 -8.91 6.24 -3.38
N LEU A 161 -10.01 6.97 -3.58
CA LEU A 161 -11.25 6.72 -2.82
C LEU A 161 -12.01 5.50 -3.36
N LYS A 162 -11.98 5.24 -4.67
CA LYS A 162 -12.50 3.98 -5.24
C LYS A 162 -11.74 2.78 -4.67
N ARG A 163 -10.40 2.85 -4.68
CA ARG A 163 -9.52 1.80 -4.12
C ARG A 163 -9.83 1.54 -2.64
N LEU A 164 -10.01 2.61 -1.86
CA LEU A 164 -10.39 2.52 -0.46
C LEU A 164 -11.72 1.78 -0.29
N LEU A 165 -12.74 2.11 -1.10
CA LEU A 165 -14.06 1.45 -1.04
C LEU A 165 -14.05 -0.02 -1.51
N SER A 166 -13.12 -0.39 -2.39
CA SER A 166 -12.96 -1.79 -2.85
C SER A 166 -12.31 -2.70 -1.81
N SER A 167 -11.73 -2.14 -0.74
CA SER A 167 -11.06 -2.92 0.29
C SER A 167 -12.08 -3.66 1.19
N PRO A 168 -11.87 -4.96 1.49
CA PRO A 168 -12.84 -5.78 2.22
C PRO A 168 -13.02 -5.36 3.68
N ILE A 169 -12.06 -4.60 4.24
CA ILE A 169 -12.10 -4.07 5.60
C ILE A 169 -12.78 -2.70 5.69
N VAL A 170 -13.34 -2.21 4.58
CA VAL A 170 -14.04 -0.92 4.51
C VAL A 170 -15.55 -1.14 4.40
N ARG A 171 -16.32 -0.40 5.19
CA ARG A 171 -17.78 -0.43 5.16
C ARG A 171 -18.33 0.94 4.78
N GLU A 172 -18.94 1.03 3.60
CA GLU A 172 -19.65 2.25 3.17
C GLU A 172 -21.10 2.28 3.67
N THR A 173 -21.53 3.46 4.15
CA THR A 173 -22.91 3.77 4.49
C THR A 173 -23.32 5.06 3.79
N VAL A 174 -24.35 5.00 2.94
CA VAL A 174 -24.95 6.18 2.32
C VAL A 174 -25.98 6.78 3.28
N LEU A 175 -25.87 8.09 3.56
CA LEU A 175 -26.79 8.75 4.50
C LEU A 175 -28.24 8.67 4.00
N PRO A 176 -29.16 8.07 4.77
CA PRO A 176 -30.57 8.07 4.42
C PRO A 176 -31.17 9.48 4.57
N PRO A 177 -32.32 9.77 3.93
CA PRO A 177 -33.10 10.97 4.24
C PRO A 177 -33.54 10.97 5.71
N LEU A 178 -33.77 12.17 6.26
CA LEU A 178 -34.38 12.34 7.59
C LEU A 178 -35.81 11.78 7.59
N ASP A 179 -36.23 11.14 8.68
CA ASP A 179 -37.64 10.80 8.90
C ASP A 179 -38.44 11.97 9.52
N GLU A 180 -39.75 11.81 9.74
CA GLU A 180 -40.57 12.90 10.30
C GLU A 180 -40.10 13.34 11.69
N ARG A 181 -39.63 12.40 12.51
CA ARG A 181 -39.18 12.70 13.87
C ARG A 181 -37.82 13.40 13.83
N ASP A 182 -36.96 13.03 12.90
CA ASP A 182 -35.69 13.70 12.65
C ASP A 182 -35.91 15.15 12.21
N VAL A 183 -36.89 15.42 11.34
CA VAL A 183 -37.27 16.78 10.95
C VAL A 183 -37.79 17.58 12.15
N ASP A 184 -38.67 17.00 12.95
CA ASP A 184 -39.21 17.65 14.15
C ASP A 184 -38.09 18.00 15.16
N ALA A 185 -37.16 17.08 15.38
CA ALA A 185 -36.02 17.29 16.25
C ALA A 185 -35.08 18.39 15.72
N LEU A 186 -34.81 18.40 14.41
CA LEU A 186 -33.99 19.44 13.77
C LEU A 186 -34.62 20.83 13.93
N VAL A 187 -35.94 20.96 13.76
CA VAL A 187 -36.64 22.24 13.95
C VAL A 187 -36.54 22.70 15.41
N HIS A 188 -36.75 21.78 16.36
CA HIS A 188 -36.65 22.10 17.78
C HIS A 188 -35.24 22.49 18.20
N GLU A 189 -34.21 21.80 17.71
CA GLU A 189 -32.81 22.15 17.97
C GLU A 189 -32.45 23.52 17.39
N HIS A 190 -32.93 23.85 16.19
CA HIS A 190 -32.62 25.10 15.50
C HIS A 190 -33.39 26.32 16.04
N THR A 191 -34.63 26.12 16.51
CA THR A 191 -35.54 27.23 16.87
C THR A 191 -35.98 27.24 18.34
N GLY A 192 -35.67 26.18 19.10
CA GLY A 192 -36.15 25.96 20.46
C GLY A 192 -37.63 25.58 20.56
N ARG A 193 -38.33 25.36 19.43
CA ARG A 193 -39.77 25.10 19.36
C ARG A 193 -40.10 23.91 18.45
N TRP A 194 -41.15 23.17 18.78
CA TRP A 194 -41.61 22.05 17.96
C TRP A 194 -42.47 22.53 16.77
N PRO A 195 -42.31 21.94 15.56
CA PRO A 195 -43.14 22.29 14.41
C PRO A 195 -44.54 21.67 14.52
N THR A 196 -45.52 22.32 13.89
CA THR A 196 -46.88 21.80 13.71
C THR A 196 -47.19 21.45 12.25
N GLY A 197 -48.44 21.09 11.95
CA GLY A 197 -48.81 20.33 10.75
C GLY A 197 -48.41 20.98 9.42
N ARG A 198 -48.63 22.29 9.25
CA ARG A 198 -48.34 22.95 7.95
C ARG A 198 -46.86 23.17 7.76
N LEU A 199 -46.14 23.59 8.80
CA LEU A 199 -44.68 23.70 8.77
C LEU A 199 -44.03 22.33 8.51
N ARG A 200 -44.46 21.26 9.19
CA ARG A 200 -43.95 19.91 8.96
C ARG A 200 -44.18 19.46 7.51
N SER A 201 -45.40 19.62 6.99
CA SER A 201 -45.70 19.27 5.60
C SER A 201 -44.89 20.08 4.58
N ALA A 202 -44.54 21.33 4.89
CA ALA A 202 -43.69 22.15 4.05
C ALA A 202 -42.21 21.71 4.07
N LEU A 203 -41.74 21.17 5.18
CA LEU A 203 -40.35 20.72 5.38
C LEU A 203 -40.09 19.30 4.86
N LEU A 204 -41.04 18.37 5.01
CA LEU A 204 -40.88 16.95 4.63
C LEU A 204 -40.42 16.66 3.19
N PRO A 205 -40.80 17.46 2.16
CA PRO A 205 -40.25 17.30 0.81
C PRO A 205 -38.74 17.48 0.74
N HIS A 206 -38.16 18.25 1.66
CA HIS A 206 -36.73 18.59 1.70
C HIS A 206 -35.93 17.70 2.67
N ARG A 207 -36.53 16.65 3.25
CA ARG A 207 -35.93 15.76 4.26
C ARG A 207 -34.63 15.05 3.85
N GLY A 208 -34.31 15.02 2.55
CA GLY A 208 -33.03 14.51 2.05
C GLY A 208 -31.84 15.43 2.30
N ASN A 209 -32.08 16.69 2.68
CA ASN A 209 -31.05 17.71 2.84
C ASN A 209 -31.32 18.56 4.09
N PRO A 210 -30.79 18.18 5.27
CA PRO A 210 -30.93 18.96 6.50
C PRO A 210 -30.57 20.43 6.36
N LEU A 211 -29.54 20.75 5.56
CA LEU A 211 -29.15 22.13 5.30
C LEU A 211 -30.28 22.92 4.62
N ARG A 212 -31.03 22.30 3.69
CA ARG A 212 -32.21 22.95 3.11
C ARG A 212 -33.26 23.25 4.16
N LEU A 213 -33.47 22.33 5.10
CA LEU A 213 -34.48 22.52 6.14
C LEU A 213 -34.15 23.73 7.01
N THR A 214 -32.91 23.85 7.49
CA THR A 214 -32.49 24.98 8.33
C THR A 214 -32.48 26.29 7.55
N THR A 215 -31.95 26.32 6.32
CA THR A 215 -31.99 27.53 5.48
C THR A 215 -33.43 27.96 5.18
N LEU A 216 -34.34 27.02 4.89
CA LEU A 216 -35.76 27.33 4.68
C LEU A 216 -36.39 27.91 5.95
N LEU A 217 -36.08 27.37 7.14
CA LEU A 217 -36.55 27.91 8.41
C LEU A 217 -36.08 29.36 8.61
N ASP A 218 -34.80 29.64 8.39
CA ASP A 218 -34.23 30.99 8.53
C ASP A 218 -34.80 31.97 7.51
N ASP A 219 -35.05 31.50 6.27
CA ASP A 219 -35.70 32.29 5.23
C ASP A 219 -37.14 32.64 5.65
N LEU A 220 -37.91 31.67 6.14
CA LEU A 220 -39.29 31.87 6.60
C LEU A 220 -39.38 32.77 7.82
N ASP A 221 -38.43 32.66 8.75
CA ASP A 221 -38.35 33.51 9.94
C ASP A 221 -38.02 34.97 9.56
N ARG A 222 -37.00 35.18 8.73
CA ARG A 222 -36.64 36.51 8.20
C ARG A 222 -37.77 37.16 7.40
N ALA A 223 -38.57 36.36 6.68
CA ALA A 223 -39.75 36.83 5.97
C ALA A 223 -40.94 37.16 6.89
N GLY A 224 -40.86 36.85 8.18
CA GLY A 224 -41.94 37.11 9.16
C GLY A 224 -43.19 36.26 8.94
N VAL A 225 -43.05 35.12 8.23
CA VAL A 225 -44.16 34.22 7.88
C VAL A 225 -44.30 33.04 8.85
N LEU A 226 -43.46 32.96 9.87
CA LEU A 226 -43.62 32.01 10.98
C LEU A 226 -44.43 32.65 12.12
N ASP A 227 -45.35 31.88 12.68
CA ASP A 227 -46.07 32.27 13.89
C ASP A 227 -45.35 31.75 15.13
N THR A 228 -45.05 32.65 16.06
CA THR A 228 -44.14 32.38 17.19
C THR A 228 -44.92 32.25 18.51
N GLY A 229 -45.60 31.11 18.68
CA GLY A 229 -46.23 30.68 19.94
C GLY A 229 -45.38 29.67 20.72
N ASP A 230 -46.02 28.81 21.54
CA ASP A 230 -45.35 27.65 22.20
C ASP A 230 -44.88 26.59 21.19
N VAL A 231 -45.48 26.61 19.99
CA VAL A 231 -45.14 25.78 18.84
C VAL A 231 -44.88 26.66 17.62
N LEU A 232 -44.11 26.17 16.65
CA LEU A 232 -43.76 26.89 15.44
C LEU A 232 -44.66 26.47 14.28
N GLU A 233 -45.43 27.41 13.73
CA GLU A 233 -46.36 27.15 12.63
C GLU A 233 -46.12 28.10 11.45
N LEU A 234 -46.38 27.61 10.23
CA LEU A 234 -46.26 28.39 9.01
C LEU A 234 -47.56 29.15 8.71
N ARG A 235 -47.49 30.48 8.58
CA ARG A 235 -48.67 31.29 8.21
C ARG A 235 -49.09 31.04 6.76
N PRO A 236 -50.40 30.97 6.46
CA PRO A 236 -50.88 30.88 5.09
C PRO A 236 -50.48 32.11 4.28
N GLY A 237 -49.97 31.91 3.05
CA GLY A 237 -49.79 33.02 2.12
C GLY A 237 -48.97 32.66 0.89
N PRO A 238 -49.13 33.43 -0.22
CA PRO A 238 -48.41 33.18 -1.46
C PRO A 238 -46.89 33.25 -1.30
N GLN A 239 -46.39 34.13 -0.42
CA GLN A 239 -44.97 34.25 -0.10
C GLN A 239 -44.42 33.00 0.58
N ALA A 240 -45.11 32.50 1.62
CA ALA A 240 -44.75 31.26 2.31
C ALA A 240 -44.79 30.06 1.36
N ASP A 241 -45.87 29.91 0.59
CA ASP A 241 -46.07 28.79 -0.33
C ASP A 241 -45.04 28.77 -1.47
N ASP A 242 -44.57 29.94 -1.92
CA ASP A 242 -43.48 30.05 -2.91
C ASP A 242 -42.14 29.63 -2.31
N MET A 243 -41.79 30.15 -1.13
CA MET A 243 -40.53 29.84 -0.45
C MET A 243 -40.37 28.36 -0.11
N THR A 244 -41.46 27.70 0.33
CA THR A 244 -41.45 26.27 0.67
C THR A 244 -41.34 25.36 -0.54
N ARG A 245 -41.78 25.82 -1.72
CA ARG A 245 -41.66 25.08 -2.98
C ARG A 245 -40.25 25.15 -3.56
N ARG A 246 -39.48 26.19 -3.25
CA ARG A 246 -38.12 26.36 -3.77
C ARG A 246 -37.20 25.24 -3.30
N SER A 247 -36.32 24.78 -4.17
CA SER A 247 -35.21 23.90 -3.78
C SER A 247 -34.09 24.67 -3.07
N LEU A 248 -33.13 23.96 -2.45
CA LEU A 248 -31.92 24.59 -1.90
C LEU A 248 -31.12 25.31 -2.99
N ASP A 249 -30.97 24.67 -4.14
CA ASP A 249 -30.24 25.23 -5.27
C ASP A 249 -30.88 26.53 -5.74
N GLU A 250 -32.22 26.63 -5.76
CA GLU A 250 -32.94 27.86 -6.10
C GLU A 250 -32.78 28.96 -5.04
N ALA A 251 -32.85 28.62 -3.76
CA ALA A 251 -32.66 29.57 -2.66
C ALA A 251 -31.23 30.14 -2.65
N VAL A 252 -30.23 29.26 -2.77
CA VAL A 252 -28.81 29.63 -2.85
C VAL A 252 -28.53 30.46 -4.11
N THR A 253 -29.06 30.05 -5.27
CA THR A 253 -28.91 30.79 -6.51
C THR A 253 -29.53 32.19 -6.40
N SER A 254 -30.72 32.31 -5.80
CA SER A 254 -31.38 33.59 -5.58
C SER A 254 -30.57 34.51 -4.64
N ALA A 255 -30.02 33.96 -3.55
CA ALA A 255 -29.17 34.71 -2.62
C ALA A 255 -27.89 35.23 -3.29
N VAL A 256 -27.25 34.40 -4.13
CA VAL A 256 -26.07 34.80 -4.92
C VAL A 256 -26.44 35.85 -5.98
N GLN A 257 -27.57 35.70 -6.67
CA GLN A 257 -28.04 36.68 -7.67
C GLN A 257 -28.35 38.05 -7.05
N ALA A 258 -28.79 38.07 -5.80
CA ALA A 258 -29.07 39.31 -5.06
C ALA A 258 -27.81 40.04 -4.58
N LEU A 259 -26.61 39.44 -4.63
CA LEU A 259 -25.36 40.13 -4.32
C LEU A 259 -25.07 41.18 -5.37
N GLU A 260 -24.65 42.37 -4.98
CA GLU A 260 -24.35 43.49 -5.88
C GLU A 260 -22.95 44.07 -5.62
N GLY A 261 -22.41 44.76 -6.63
CA GLY A 261 -21.19 45.53 -6.51
C GLY A 261 -19.99 44.76 -5.91
N PRO A 262 -19.24 45.36 -4.97
CA PRO A 262 -18.06 44.74 -4.36
C PRO A 262 -18.29 43.39 -3.68
N ALA A 263 -19.45 43.15 -3.05
CA ALA A 263 -19.75 41.89 -2.36
C ALA A 263 -19.81 40.70 -3.33
N ARG A 264 -20.36 40.93 -4.54
CA ARG A 264 -20.37 39.91 -5.60
C ARG A 264 -18.97 39.57 -6.08
N GLU A 265 -18.07 40.55 -6.20
CA GLU A 265 -16.69 40.33 -6.62
C GLU A 265 -15.88 39.57 -5.55
N VAL A 266 -16.04 39.92 -4.27
CA VAL A 266 -15.42 39.16 -3.16
C VAL A 266 -15.88 37.71 -3.17
N ALA A 267 -17.18 37.46 -3.33
CA ALA A 267 -17.71 36.10 -3.43
C ALA A 267 -17.12 35.33 -4.63
N ARG A 268 -16.94 35.97 -5.78
CA ARG A 268 -16.32 35.36 -6.97
C ARG A 268 -14.86 35.00 -6.74
N ILE A 269 -14.08 35.89 -6.12
CA ILE A 269 -12.67 35.64 -5.79
C ILE A 269 -12.58 34.48 -4.80
N LEU A 270 -13.38 34.50 -3.74
CA LEU A 270 -13.43 33.43 -2.74
C LEU A 270 -13.82 32.08 -3.36
N ALA A 271 -14.75 32.08 -4.32
CA ALA A 271 -15.13 30.87 -5.07
C ALA A 271 -13.97 30.34 -5.91
N VAL A 272 -13.21 31.22 -6.56
CA VAL A 272 -12.03 30.87 -7.37
C VAL A 272 -10.88 30.32 -6.53
N LEU A 273 -10.63 30.89 -5.35
CA LEU A 273 -9.65 30.36 -4.38
C LEU A 273 -10.07 28.98 -3.87
N GLY A 274 -11.38 28.75 -3.71
CA GLY A 274 -11.93 27.42 -3.44
C GLY A 274 -11.61 26.87 -2.04
N ARG A 275 -11.12 27.73 -1.14
CA ARG A 275 -10.84 27.50 0.28
C ARG A 275 -11.11 28.79 1.07
N PRO A 276 -11.27 28.73 2.41
CA PRO A 276 -11.21 29.92 3.24
C PRO A 276 -9.91 30.69 2.99
N ALA A 277 -10.00 32.01 2.95
CA ALA A 277 -8.88 32.88 2.59
C ALA A 277 -8.85 34.13 3.48
N ALA A 278 -7.64 34.62 3.73
CA ALA A 278 -7.42 35.87 4.46
C ALA A 278 -7.91 37.05 3.61
N THR A 279 -8.36 38.12 4.27
CA THR A 279 -8.86 39.30 3.56
C THR A 279 -7.76 39.93 2.69
N GLU A 280 -6.51 39.84 3.12
CA GLU A 280 -5.30 40.28 2.42
C GLU A 280 -5.09 39.51 1.11
N GLU A 281 -5.32 38.19 1.12
CA GLU A 281 -5.19 37.35 -0.06
C GLU A 281 -6.29 37.67 -1.09
N ILE A 282 -7.53 37.82 -0.63
CA ILE A 282 -8.66 38.24 -1.47
C ILE A 282 -8.37 39.61 -2.09
N ALA A 283 -7.81 40.54 -1.31
CA ALA A 283 -7.43 41.87 -1.77
C ALA A 283 -6.30 41.83 -2.80
N ALA A 284 -5.29 40.98 -2.61
CA ALA A 284 -4.20 40.78 -3.56
C ALA A 284 -4.71 40.27 -4.92
N VAL A 285 -5.65 39.30 -4.92
CA VAL A 285 -6.29 38.82 -6.15
C VAL A 285 -7.16 39.90 -6.80
N ALA A 286 -7.88 40.68 -6.00
CA ALA A 286 -8.65 41.83 -6.48
C ALA A 286 -7.77 42.99 -6.98
N GLN A 287 -6.48 42.97 -6.68
CA GLN A 287 -5.55 44.10 -6.86
C GLN A 287 -6.03 45.37 -6.14
N LEU A 288 -6.51 45.21 -4.90
CA LEU A 288 -7.01 46.28 -4.04
C LEU A 288 -6.31 46.26 -2.68
N GLU A 289 -6.40 47.39 -1.96
CA GLU A 289 -6.01 47.45 -0.54
C GLU A 289 -7.06 46.74 0.34
N PRO A 290 -6.68 45.95 1.36
CA PRO A 290 -7.61 45.17 2.19
C PRO A 290 -8.77 45.97 2.79
N ILE A 291 -8.50 47.23 3.18
CA ILE A 291 -9.50 48.13 3.77
C ILE A 291 -10.69 48.41 2.83
N ARG A 292 -10.50 48.29 1.51
CA ARG A 292 -11.56 48.49 0.51
C ARG A 292 -12.56 47.33 0.46
N LEU A 293 -12.23 46.18 1.05
CA LEU A 293 -13.09 45.00 1.05
C LEU A 293 -13.98 44.90 2.29
N VAL A 294 -13.74 45.69 3.35
CA VAL A 294 -14.44 45.54 4.65
C VAL A 294 -15.96 45.61 4.51
N GLU A 295 -16.49 46.62 3.80
CA GLU A 295 -17.94 46.75 3.58
C GLU A 295 -18.50 45.58 2.75
N ALA A 296 -17.76 45.13 1.74
CA ALA A 296 -18.15 44.01 0.88
C ALA A 296 -18.22 42.69 1.65
N VAL A 297 -17.22 42.44 2.50
CA VAL A 297 -17.15 41.26 3.38
C VAL A 297 -18.27 41.30 4.41
N GLN A 298 -18.53 42.46 5.03
CA GLN A 298 -19.63 42.62 5.99
C GLN A 298 -20.98 42.28 5.35
N VAL A 299 -21.24 42.73 4.12
CA VAL A 299 -22.47 42.38 3.39
C VAL A 299 -22.62 40.87 3.17
N LEU A 300 -21.53 40.15 2.88
CA LEU A 300 -21.58 38.69 2.71
C LEU A 300 -21.88 37.97 4.03
N VAL A 301 -21.31 38.46 5.14
CA VAL A 301 -21.52 37.92 6.49
C VAL A 301 -22.95 38.22 6.97
N ASP A 302 -23.41 39.45 6.85
CA ASP A 302 -24.77 39.86 7.26
C ASP A 302 -25.86 39.12 6.49
N ARG A 303 -25.59 38.75 5.24
CA ARG A 303 -26.50 37.95 4.41
C ARG A 303 -26.34 36.43 4.62
N GLY A 304 -25.43 35.99 5.49
CA GLY A 304 -25.16 34.59 5.78
C GLY A 304 -24.51 33.80 4.65
N VAL A 305 -23.99 34.47 3.61
CA VAL A 305 -23.35 33.82 2.45
C VAL A 305 -21.93 33.34 2.80
N ALA A 306 -21.22 34.12 3.61
CA ALA A 306 -19.88 33.83 4.08
C ALA A 306 -19.78 34.00 5.60
N SER A 307 -18.78 33.37 6.20
CA SER A 307 -18.47 33.49 7.63
C SER A 307 -16.96 33.40 7.84
N PHE A 308 -16.47 34.00 8.92
CA PHE A 308 -15.10 33.77 9.38
C PHE A 308 -15.03 32.47 10.18
N ASP A 309 -13.97 31.70 9.96
CA ASP A 309 -13.65 30.55 10.79
C ASP A 309 -12.80 30.94 12.02
N ALA A 310 -12.33 29.94 12.78
CA ALA A 310 -11.54 30.16 13.98
C ALA A 310 -10.15 30.75 13.70
N ASP A 311 -9.66 30.63 12.48
CA ASP A 311 -8.36 31.14 12.02
C ASP A 311 -8.50 32.52 11.33
N GLU A 312 -9.65 33.18 11.52
CA GLU A 312 -9.99 34.48 10.94
C GLU A 312 -10.00 34.49 9.40
N LEU A 313 -10.16 33.32 8.78
CA LEU A 313 -10.26 33.19 7.32
C LEU A 313 -11.72 33.29 6.88
N LEU A 314 -11.97 34.06 5.83
CA LEU A 314 -13.30 34.19 5.26
C LEU A 314 -13.59 32.98 4.36
N GLY A 315 -14.66 32.25 4.65
CA GLY A 315 -15.12 31.11 3.85
C GLY A 315 -16.61 31.20 3.55
N PHE A 316 -17.10 30.42 2.57
CA PHE A 316 -18.55 30.29 2.38
C PHE A 316 -19.17 29.53 3.54
N THR A 317 -20.28 30.04 4.08
CA THR A 317 -21.03 29.35 5.14
C THR A 317 -21.44 27.95 4.69
N HIS A 318 -21.73 27.80 3.39
CA HIS A 318 -22.10 26.54 2.76
C HIS A 318 -21.43 26.34 1.40
N ALA A 319 -20.97 25.11 1.13
CA ALA A 319 -20.36 24.76 -0.16
C ALA A 319 -21.29 24.99 -1.37
N GLY A 320 -22.61 25.04 -1.16
CA GLY A 320 -23.58 25.39 -2.21
C GLY A 320 -23.42 26.81 -2.74
N TYR A 321 -23.07 27.78 -1.88
CA TYR A 321 -22.85 29.18 -2.31
C TYR A 321 -21.68 29.27 -3.28
N ARG A 322 -20.56 28.58 -3.00
CA ARG A 322 -19.44 28.48 -3.94
C ARG A 322 -19.90 27.98 -5.31
N VAL A 323 -20.60 26.84 -5.33
CA VAL A 323 -21.08 26.23 -6.58
C VAL A 323 -22.04 27.16 -7.33
N ALA A 324 -22.93 27.88 -6.63
CA ALA A 324 -23.83 28.83 -7.25
C ALA A 324 -23.12 30.09 -7.77
N VAL A 325 -22.11 30.59 -7.07
CA VAL A 325 -21.25 31.69 -7.54
C VAL A 325 -20.49 31.26 -8.79
N GLU A 326 -19.88 30.07 -8.79
CA GLU A 326 -19.17 29.52 -9.96
C GLU A 326 -20.12 29.36 -11.16
N ARG A 327 -21.28 28.71 -10.97
CA ARG A 327 -22.28 28.52 -12.04
C ARG A 327 -22.87 29.83 -12.56
N GLY A 328 -23.08 30.80 -11.67
CA GLY A 328 -23.63 32.12 -12.00
C GLY A 328 -22.61 33.09 -12.60
N THR A 329 -21.32 32.74 -12.59
CA THR A 329 -20.26 33.58 -13.14
C THR A 329 -19.91 33.14 -14.56
N PRO A 330 -20.00 34.04 -15.56
CA PRO A 330 -19.57 33.72 -16.92
C PRO A 330 -18.14 33.19 -16.97
N ALA A 331 -17.93 32.11 -17.73
CA ALA A 331 -16.62 31.46 -17.86
C ALA A 331 -15.46 32.43 -18.19
N PRO A 332 -15.61 33.46 -19.06
CA PRO A 332 -14.55 34.44 -19.29
C PRO A 332 -14.10 35.20 -18.03
N LEU A 333 -15.02 35.52 -17.12
CA LEU A 333 -14.68 36.22 -15.87
C LEU A 333 -13.96 35.29 -14.90
N LEU A 334 -14.42 34.04 -14.76
CA LEU A 334 -13.72 33.03 -13.97
C LEU A 334 -12.28 32.85 -14.45
N ARG A 335 -12.05 32.85 -15.77
CA ARG A 335 -10.69 32.75 -16.34
C ARG A 335 -9.78 33.92 -15.93
N VAL A 336 -10.30 35.14 -15.88
CA VAL A 336 -9.56 36.33 -15.43
C VAL A 336 -9.21 36.20 -13.95
N LEU A 337 -10.16 35.80 -13.12
CA LEU A 337 -9.94 35.63 -11.69
C LEU A 337 -8.94 34.50 -11.39
N HIS A 338 -9.04 33.35 -12.06
CA HIS A 338 -8.03 32.29 -11.96
C HIS A 338 -6.65 32.77 -12.42
N SER A 339 -6.57 33.62 -13.44
CA SER A 339 -5.29 34.22 -13.87
C SER A 339 -4.69 35.14 -12.81
N ALA A 340 -5.52 35.93 -12.11
CA ALA A 340 -5.07 36.78 -11.01
C ALA A 340 -4.65 35.96 -9.79
N ALA A 341 -5.43 34.95 -9.41
CA ALA A 341 -5.09 34.02 -8.34
C ALA A 341 -3.77 33.27 -8.60
N ALA A 342 -3.52 32.85 -9.85
CA ALA A 342 -2.26 32.21 -10.25
C ALA A 342 -1.00 33.09 -10.05
N GLN A 343 -1.13 34.41 -9.91
CA GLN A 343 -0.01 35.31 -9.63
C GLN A 343 0.35 35.41 -8.15
N GLN A 344 -0.62 35.10 -7.28
CA GLN A 344 -0.48 35.17 -5.82
C GLN A 344 -0.27 33.78 -5.18
N ALA A 345 -0.64 32.73 -5.91
CA ALA A 345 -0.52 31.34 -5.45
C ALA A 345 0.94 30.87 -5.38
N ASP A 346 1.19 29.93 -4.47
CA ASP A 346 2.42 29.16 -4.42
C ASP A 346 2.60 28.29 -5.68
N PRO A 347 3.79 27.72 -5.94
CA PRO A 347 4.04 26.97 -7.18
C PRO A 347 3.08 25.80 -7.43
N ALA A 348 2.70 25.05 -6.38
CA ALA A 348 1.82 23.89 -6.51
C ALA A 348 0.36 24.27 -6.79
N ASP A 349 -0.20 25.25 -6.08
CA ASP A 349 -1.59 25.70 -6.25
C ASP A 349 -1.73 26.56 -7.53
N ARG A 350 -0.66 27.25 -7.94
CA ARG A 350 -0.59 27.98 -9.21
C ARG A 350 -0.91 27.10 -10.41
N ILE A 351 -0.50 25.83 -10.43
CA ILE A 351 -0.82 24.91 -11.53
C ILE A 351 -2.34 24.79 -11.71
N ARG A 352 -3.09 24.60 -10.62
CA ARG A 352 -4.55 24.50 -10.66
C ARG A 352 -5.17 25.77 -11.25
N HIS A 353 -4.72 26.94 -10.81
CA HIS A 353 -5.23 28.22 -11.29
C HIS A 353 -4.86 28.49 -12.76
N VAL A 354 -3.65 28.16 -13.20
CA VAL A 354 -3.22 28.28 -14.61
C VAL A 354 -4.04 27.36 -15.51
N ILE A 355 -4.38 26.16 -15.04
CA ILE A 355 -5.26 25.24 -15.76
C ILE A 355 -6.68 25.81 -15.85
N ALA A 356 -7.25 26.21 -14.72
CA ALA A 356 -8.63 26.70 -14.64
C ALA A 356 -8.83 28.05 -15.35
N SER A 357 -7.77 28.84 -15.54
CA SER A 357 -7.81 30.06 -16.35
C SER A 357 -7.93 29.79 -17.85
N GLY A 358 -7.88 28.53 -18.28
CA GLY A 358 -7.87 28.15 -19.69
C GLY A 358 -6.58 28.57 -20.39
N ALA A 359 -5.47 28.67 -19.65
CA ALA A 359 -4.18 29.03 -20.22
C ALA A 359 -3.73 27.99 -21.27
N THR A 360 -2.85 28.42 -22.16
CA THR A 360 -2.31 27.51 -23.18
C THR A 360 -1.55 26.35 -22.54
N PRO A 361 -1.47 25.16 -23.18
CA PRO A 361 -0.67 24.04 -22.69
C PRO A 361 0.79 24.42 -22.38
N LYS A 362 1.35 25.40 -23.10
CA LYS A 362 2.70 25.93 -22.85
C LYS A 362 2.81 26.64 -21.50
N ALA A 363 1.82 27.44 -21.12
CA ALA A 363 1.78 28.12 -19.84
C ALA A 363 1.60 27.14 -18.69
N VAL A 364 0.73 26.12 -18.86
CA VAL A 364 0.60 25.03 -17.90
C VAL A 364 1.92 24.29 -17.74
N LEU A 365 2.58 23.91 -18.84
CA LEU A 365 3.87 23.22 -18.78
C LEU A 365 4.93 24.03 -18.02
N SER A 366 4.98 25.34 -18.24
CA SER A 366 5.87 26.24 -17.51
C SER A 366 5.57 26.24 -16.00
N ALA A 367 4.29 26.33 -15.62
CA ALA A 367 3.91 26.31 -14.20
C ALA A 367 4.30 24.97 -13.52
N VAL A 368 4.16 23.85 -14.24
CA VAL A 368 4.55 22.54 -13.71
C VAL A 368 6.08 22.38 -13.66
N GLN A 369 6.83 23.06 -14.54
CA GLN A 369 8.30 23.13 -14.47
C GLN A 369 8.76 23.98 -13.27
N ASP A 370 8.10 25.11 -13.01
CA ASP A 370 8.38 25.96 -11.85
C ASP A 370 8.18 25.20 -10.52
N ALA A 371 7.23 24.26 -10.46
CA ALA A 371 6.92 23.44 -9.29
C ALA A 371 7.60 22.05 -9.27
N GLU A 372 8.59 21.80 -10.13
CA GLU A 372 9.18 20.46 -10.29
C GLU A 372 9.78 19.91 -8.98
N ASN A 373 10.45 20.75 -8.18
CA ASN A 373 11.01 20.35 -6.90
C ASN A 373 9.93 20.02 -5.86
N ASP A 374 8.83 20.77 -5.84
CA ASP A 374 7.74 20.58 -4.88
C ASP A 374 6.94 19.30 -5.18
N LEU A 375 6.86 18.92 -6.46
CA LEU A 375 6.15 17.73 -6.93
C LEU A 375 7.05 16.49 -7.05
N ALA A 376 8.37 16.62 -6.96
CA ALA A 376 9.32 15.54 -7.22
C ALA A 376 9.04 14.26 -6.42
N HIS A 377 8.55 14.41 -5.18
CA HIS A 377 8.21 13.35 -4.23
C HIS A 377 6.70 13.23 -3.96
N ALA A 378 5.87 13.81 -4.83
CA ALA A 378 4.42 13.74 -4.79
C ALA A 378 3.82 13.37 -6.17
N PRO A 379 4.22 12.24 -6.79
CA PRO A 379 3.77 11.87 -8.14
C PRO A 379 2.25 11.69 -8.23
N ALA A 380 1.59 11.24 -7.15
CA ALA A 380 0.13 11.15 -7.12
C ALA A 380 -0.54 12.53 -7.29
N VAL A 381 0.02 13.59 -6.69
CA VAL A 381 -0.49 14.97 -6.80
C VAL A 381 -0.25 15.51 -8.19
N GLU A 382 0.94 15.32 -8.76
CA GLU A 382 1.24 15.72 -10.13
C GLU A 382 0.27 15.05 -11.14
N ALA A 383 0.03 13.74 -10.99
CA ALA A 383 -0.88 13.00 -11.85
C ALA A 383 -2.33 13.53 -11.79
N ASP A 384 -2.80 13.90 -10.59
CA ASP A 384 -4.14 14.43 -10.34
C ASP A 384 -4.28 15.89 -10.82
N LEU A 385 -3.27 16.74 -10.58
CA LEU A 385 -3.23 18.11 -11.09
C LEU A 385 -3.24 18.13 -12.63
N LEU A 386 -2.55 17.18 -13.26
CA LEU A 386 -2.50 17.04 -14.71
C LEU A 386 -3.66 16.23 -15.27
N ALA A 387 -4.70 15.93 -14.49
CA ALA A 387 -5.94 15.27 -14.94
C ALA A 387 -6.83 16.18 -15.80
N LEU A 388 -6.24 16.75 -16.84
CA LEU A 388 -6.85 17.66 -17.78
C LEU A 388 -7.85 16.96 -18.70
N PRO A 389 -8.96 17.60 -19.08
CA PRO A 389 -9.83 17.13 -20.15
C PRO A 389 -9.03 16.98 -21.45
N THR A 390 -9.32 15.95 -22.25
CA THR A 390 -8.61 15.63 -23.51
C THR A 390 -8.57 16.80 -24.50
N ALA A 391 -9.57 17.69 -24.45
CA ALA A 391 -9.63 18.92 -25.25
C ALA A 391 -8.56 19.97 -24.87
N ALA A 392 -8.08 19.96 -23.62
CA ALA A 392 -6.99 20.81 -23.12
C ALA A 392 -5.61 20.23 -23.42
N THR A 393 -5.49 18.90 -23.56
CA THR A 393 -4.31 18.19 -24.07
C THR A 393 -4.42 17.95 -25.58
N GLY A 394 -4.77 18.99 -26.34
CA GLY A 394 -4.85 18.89 -27.81
C GLY A 394 -3.51 18.49 -28.44
N ALA A 395 -3.49 18.20 -29.75
CA ALA A 395 -2.33 17.72 -30.52
C ALA A 395 -1.12 18.68 -30.61
N SER A 396 -1.07 19.72 -29.76
CA SER A 396 0.09 20.60 -29.62
C SER A 396 1.25 19.87 -28.93
N MET A 397 2.48 20.23 -29.28
CA MET A 397 3.69 19.72 -28.62
C MET A 397 3.67 19.85 -27.09
N ALA A 398 3.15 20.97 -26.57
CA ALA A 398 3.06 21.20 -25.13
C ALA A 398 1.97 20.32 -24.47
N GLY A 399 0.87 20.04 -25.18
CA GLY A 399 -0.16 19.11 -24.73
C GLY A 399 0.38 17.67 -24.60
N VAL A 400 1.15 17.21 -25.59
CA VAL A 400 1.83 15.91 -25.52
C VAL A 400 2.86 15.87 -24.39
N ALA A 401 3.64 16.94 -24.18
CA ALA A 401 4.60 17.02 -23.07
C ALA A 401 3.93 16.92 -21.69
N LEU A 402 2.76 17.54 -21.50
CA LEU A 402 1.97 17.41 -20.27
C LEU A 402 1.46 15.97 -20.09
N ALA A 403 1.01 15.33 -21.17
CA ALA A 403 0.56 13.94 -21.13
C ALA A 403 1.71 12.98 -20.78
N VAL A 404 2.92 13.21 -21.30
CA VAL A 404 4.13 12.48 -20.90
C VAL A 404 4.39 12.61 -19.40
N ARG A 405 4.37 13.85 -18.86
CA ARG A 405 4.56 14.08 -17.42
C ARG A 405 3.50 13.36 -16.59
N ARG A 406 2.23 13.46 -16.96
CA ARG A 406 1.13 12.76 -16.29
C ARG A 406 1.31 11.24 -16.32
N ALA A 407 1.63 10.66 -17.48
CA ALA A 407 1.82 9.23 -17.62
C ALA A 407 2.98 8.73 -16.74
N ARG A 408 4.07 9.52 -16.62
CA ARG A 408 5.18 9.24 -15.70
C ARG A 408 4.79 9.36 -14.23
N ALA A 409 4.01 10.37 -13.87
CA ALA A 409 3.53 10.56 -12.53
C ALA A 409 2.61 9.39 -12.10
N LEU A 410 1.71 8.97 -12.99
CA LEU A 410 0.82 7.82 -12.79
C LEU A 410 1.60 6.53 -12.56
N SER A 411 2.59 6.21 -13.42
CA SER A 411 3.41 5.00 -13.26
C SER A 411 4.26 5.02 -11.99
N ARG A 412 4.84 6.18 -11.61
CA ARG A 412 5.57 6.34 -10.33
C ARG A 412 4.67 6.17 -9.10
N SER A 413 3.38 6.50 -9.23
CA SER A 413 2.37 6.38 -8.16
C SER A 413 1.62 5.03 -8.14
N GLY A 414 2.02 4.06 -8.97
CA GLY A 414 1.39 2.73 -8.98
C GLY A 414 0.05 2.65 -9.72
N GLN A 415 -0.26 3.59 -10.61
CA GLN A 415 -1.51 3.63 -11.39
C GLN A 415 -1.25 3.21 -12.85
N MET A 416 -0.94 1.93 -13.07
CA MET A 416 -0.38 1.43 -14.34
C MET A 416 -1.39 1.46 -15.49
N THR A 417 -2.65 1.07 -15.27
CA THR A 417 -3.72 1.13 -16.27
C THR A 417 -4.03 2.56 -16.71
N GLN A 418 -4.02 3.52 -15.77
CA GLN A 418 -4.19 4.93 -16.13
C GLN A 418 -2.96 5.47 -16.89
N ALA A 419 -1.75 5.10 -16.47
CA ALA A 419 -0.52 5.47 -17.17
C ALA A 419 -0.51 4.96 -18.62
N GLU A 420 -0.91 3.71 -18.84
CA GLU A 420 -1.11 3.13 -20.17
C GLU A 420 -2.13 3.94 -20.98
N THR A 421 -3.30 4.22 -20.42
CA THR A 421 -4.39 4.91 -21.13
C THR A 421 -3.95 6.29 -21.60
N VAL A 422 -3.29 7.06 -20.72
CA VAL A 422 -2.74 8.37 -21.05
C VAL A 422 -1.62 8.24 -22.09
N ALA A 423 -0.73 7.26 -21.95
CA ALA A 423 0.38 7.07 -22.88
C ALA A 423 -0.10 6.72 -24.30
N ARG A 424 -1.03 5.76 -24.44
CA ARG A 424 -1.63 5.37 -25.73
C ARG A 424 -2.36 6.53 -26.39
N THR A 425 -3.13 7.29 -25.62
CA THR A 425 -3.87 8.44 -26.14
C THR A 425 -2.90 9.53 -26.65
N ALA A 426 -1.84 9.81 -25.89
CA ALA A 426 -0.84 10.81 -26.28
C ALA A 426 -0.01 10.39 -27.50
N LEU A 427 0.26 9.09 -27.67
CA LEU A 427 0.98 8.55 -28.82
C LEU A 427 0.26 8.83 -30.16
N LEU A 428 -1.07 8.91 -30.16
CA LEU A 428 -1.85 9.26 -31.37
C LEU A 428 -1.58 10.69 -31.89
N HIS A 429 -1.00 11.55 -31.05
CA HIS A 429 -0.77 12.96 -31.36
C HIS A 429 0.70 13.37 -31.27
N ALA A 430 1.59 12.46 -30.86
CA ALA A 430 3.01 12.74 -30.72
C ALA A 430 3.68 12.88 -32.09
N THR A 431 4.25 14.04 -32.37
CA THR A 431 4.99 14.32 -33.62
C THR A 431 6.50 14.35 -33.42
N GLU A 432 6.96 14.57 -32.19
CA GLU A 432 8.38 14.65 -31.84
C GLU A 432 8.94 13.27 -31.45
N PRO A 433 10.02 12.78 -32.08
CA PRO A 433 10.58 11.46 -31.77
C PRO A 433 10.89 11.25 -30.28
N ARG A 434 11.39 12.29 -29.60
CA ARG A 434 11.67 12.23 -28.16
C ARG A 434 10.41 11.98 -27.32
N GLN A 435 9.28 12.60 -27.67
CA GLN A 435 8.03 12.42 -26.94
C GLN A 435 7.46 11.01 -27.18
N THR A 436 7.52 10.54 -28.42
CA THR A 436 7.12 9.17 -28.80
C THR A 436 7.93 8.13 -28.02
N ASP A 437 9.26 8.29 -27.95
CA ASP A 437 10.13 7.39 -27.19
C ASP A 437 9.78 7.39 -25.70
N GLU A 438 9.55 8.56 -25.10
CA GLU A 438 9.20 8.67 -23.68
C GLU A 438 7.85 8.02 -23.34
N LEU A 439 6.84 8.19 -24.20
CA LEU A 439 5.53 7.55 -24.03
C LEU A 439 5.63 6.03 -24.19
N ARG A 440 6.39 5.55 -25.18
CA ARG A 440 6.66 4.12 -25.37
C ARG A 440 7.34 3.51 -24.16
N LEU A 441 8.33 4.20 -23.56
CA LEU A 441 8.99 3.74 -22.34
C LEU A 441 8.03 3.65 -21.14
N VAL A 442 7.13 4.62 -20.98
CA VAL A 442 6.10 4.56 -19.92
C VAL A 442 5.15 3.38 -20.16
N LEU A 443 4.71 3.18 -21.40
CA LEU A 443 3.82 2.09 -21.77
C LEU A 443 4.48 0.72 -21.55
N ILE A 444 5.73 0.55 -22.01
CA ILE A 444 6.58 -0.61 -21.74
C ILE A 444 6.65 -0.88 -20.24
N PHE A 445 6.95 0.15 -19.44
CA PHE A 445 7.08 -0.01 -18.00
C PHE A 445 5.75 -0.41 -17.34
N ALA A 446 4.63 0.22 -17.69
CA ALA A 446 3.31 -0.09 -17.14
C ALA A 446 2.86 -1.52 -17.48
N LEU A 447 3.01 -1.93 -18.74
CA LEU A 447 2.73 -3.30 -19.19
C LEU A 447 3.64 -4.31 -18.48
N SER A 448 4.94 -4.01 -18.39
CA SER A 448 5.91 -4.86 -17.70
C SER A 448 5.56 -5.01 -16.22
N ALA A 449 5.21 -3.93 -15.51
CA ALA A 449 4.85 -3.97 -14.10
C ALA A 449 3.60 -4.84 -13.83
N ARG A 450 2.60 -4.79 -14.72
CA ARG A 450 1.38 -5.62 -14.66
C ARG A 450 1.59 -7.08 -15.07
N GLY A 451 2.77 -7.44 -15.56
CA GLY A 451 3.06 -8.80 -16.04
C GLY A 451 2.57 -9.08 -17.46
N GLU A 452 2.17 -8.06 -18.22
CA GLU A 452 1.70 -8.18 -19.60
C GLU A 452 2.89 -8.26 -20.59
N ALA A 453 3.78 -9.24 -20.36
CA ALA A 453 5.08 -9.32 -21.01
C ALA A 453 4.99 -9.44 -22.53
N HIS A 454 4.05 -10.23 -23.06
CA HIS A 454 3.89 -10.42 -24.50
C HIS A 454 3.54 -9.11 -25.23
N GLU A 455 2.64 -8.31 -24.66
CA GLU A 455 2.23 -7.04 -25.26
C GLU A 455 3.35 -5.99 -25.17
N ALA A 456 4.04 -5.92 -24.03
CA ALA A 456 5.21 -5.07 -23.88
C ALA A 456 6.32 -5.44 -24.88
N LEU A 457 6.60 -6.74 -25.09
CA LEU A 457 7.59 -7.20 -26.07
C LEU A 457 7.18 -6.88 -27.51
N SER A 458 5.89 -7.00 -27.86
CA SER A 458 5.38 -6.57 -29.16
C SER A 458 5.67 -5.10 -29.42
N LEU A 459 5.38 -4.23 -28.45
CA LEU A 459 5.66 -2.81 -28.55
C LEU A 459 7.16 -2.50 -28.65
N MET A 460 7.99 -3.24 -27.91
CA MET A 460 9.45 -3.11 -28.01
C MET A 460 9.96 -3.51 -29.39
N ASN A 461 9.43 -4.57 -30.00
CA ASN A 461 9.84 -5.01 -31.33
C ASN A 461 9.49 -3.97 -32.39
N GLU A 462 8.28 -3.42 -32.37
CA GLU A 462 7.87 -2.31 -33.24
C GLU A 462 8.82 -1.10 -33.09
N ALA A 463 9.11 -0.71 -31.85
CA ALA A 463 10.02 0.40 -31.58
C ALA A 463 11.48 0.10 -32.00
N LEU A 464 11.92 -1.15 -31.92
CA LEU A 464 13.25 -1.58 -32.39
C LEU A 464 13.34 -1.58 -33.91
N ASP A 465 12.27 -1.91 -34.63
CA ASP A 465 12.25 -1.88 -36.10
C ASP A 465 12.36 -0.45 -36.64
N GLU A 466 11.76 0.52 -35.93
CA GLU A 466 11.80 1.94 -36.30
C GLU A 466 13.08 2.68 -35.86
N ALA A 467 13.79 2.18 -34.84
CA ALA A 467 14.89 2.91 -34.22
C ALA A 467 16.14 3.01 -35.10
N SER A 468 16.79 4.17 -35.18
CA SER A 468 18.16 4.25 -35.73
C SER A 468 19.21 3.71 -34.73
N PRO A 469 20.36 3.18 -35.18
CA PRO A 469 21.46 2.77 -34.29
C PRO A 469 21.85 3.90 -33.32
N SER A 470 21.63 3.68 -32.03
CA SER A 470 21.79 4.69 -30.99
C SER A 470 21.83 4.04 -29.61
N ARG A 471 22.31 4.77 -28.59
CA ARG A 471 22.24 4.34 -27.18
C ARG A 471 20.80 4.01 -26.76
N ALA A 472 19.79 4.68 -27.30
CA ALA A 472 18.39 4.40 -27.00
C ALA A 472 17.95 3.03 -27.52
N ARG A 473 18.40 2.65 -28.72
CA ARG A 473 18.22 1.30 -29.26
C ARG A 473 18.86 0.24 -28.36
N ASP A 474 20.09 0.50 -27.87
CA ASP A 474 20.79 -0.42 -26.95
C ASP A 474 20.04 -0.62 -25.62
N VAL A 475 19.50 0.46 -25.04
CA VAL A 475 18.67 0.39 -23.83
C VAL A 475 17.40 -0.43 -24.08
N LEU A 476 16.71 -0.19 -25.19
CA LEU A 476 15.48 -0.91 -25.55
C LEU A 476 15.75 -2.40 -25.81
N GLN A 477 16.83 -2.75 -26.51
CA GLN A 477 17.25 -4.15 -26.70
C GLN A 477 17.60 -4.83 -25.38
N GLN A 478 18.19 -4.10 -24.43
CA GLN A 478 18.51 -4.62 -23.10
C GLN A 478 17.27 -4.76 -22.22
N GLN A 479 16.30 -3.85 -22.31
CA GLN A 479 14.99 -3.97 -21.67
C GLN A 479 14.18 -5.14 -22.24
N HIS A 480 14.21 -5.36 -23.56
CA HIS A 480 13.60 -6.53 -24.17
C HIS A 480 14.17 -7.82 -23.57
N ARG A 481 15.49 -7.97 -23.53
CA ARG A 481 16.13 -9.13 -22.89
C ARG A 481 15.77 -9.26 -21.42
N GLN A 482 15.73 -8.15 -20.69
CA GLN A 482 15.30 -8.13 -19.29
C GLN A 482 13.88 -8.68 -19.12
N LEU A 483 12.94 -8.24 -19.96
CA LEU A 483 11.55 -8.67 -19.87
C LEU A 483 11.35 -10.11 -20.34
N THR A 484 12.04 -10.56 -21.39
CA THR A 484 12.07 -11.98 -21.80
C THR A 484 12.55 -12.86 -20.65
N GLN A 485 13.63 -12.44 -19.97
CA GLN A 485 14.16 -13.11 -18.79
C GLN A 485 13.19 -13.05 -17.61
N LEU A 486 12.61 -11.89 -17.30
CA LEU A 486 11.65 -11.69 -16.21
C LEU A 486 10.37 -12.50 -16.41
N GLY A 487 9.93 -12.69 -17.65
CA GLY A 487 8.79 -13.53 -17.99
C GLY A 487 9.10 -15.03 -18.07
N GLY A 488 10.38 -15.42 -18.04
CA GLY A 488 10.78 -16.81 -18.27
C GLY A 488 10.32 -17.35 -19.63
N LEU A 489 10.29 -16.49 -20.65
CA LEU A 489 9.71 -16.82 -21.96
C LEU A 489 10.63 -17.69 -22.83
N GLU A 490 11.93 -17.63 -22.54
CA GLU A 490 12.97 -18.41 -23.21
C GLU A 490 13.95 -18.95 -22.17
N PRO A 491 14.59 -20.11 -22.43
CA PRO A 491 15.65 -20.63 -21.58
C PRO A 491 16.77 -19.60 -21.37
N LEU A 492 17.23 -19.46 -20.13
CA LEU A 492 18.30 -18.50 -19.82
C LEU A 492 19.57 -18.85 -20.60
N ALA A 493 20.15 -17.85 -21.27
CA ALA A 493 21.41 -18.03 -21.96
C ALA A 493 22.52 -18.42 -20.97
N LEU A 494 23.29 -19.48 -21.29
CA LEU A 494 24.41 -19.91 -20.45
C LEU A 494 25.69 -19.11 -20.71
N ARG A 495 25.81 -18.50 -21.89
CA ARG A 495 26.96 -17.67 -22.29
C ARG A 495 26.66 -16.19 -22.04
N PRO A 496 27.68 -15.40 -21.65
CA PRO A 496 27.50 -13.97 -21.45
C PRO A 496 27.18 -13.29 -22.79
N PRO A 497 26.37 -12.21 -22.79
CA PRO A 497 26.02 -11.48 -24.00
C PRO A 497 27.18 -10.63 -24.54
N THR A 498 28.21 -10.37 -23.73
CA THR A 498 29.40 -9.59 -24.09
C THR A 498 30.61 -10.08 -23.28
N ALA A 499 31.82 -9.90 -23.83
CA ALA A 499 33.06 -10.18 -23.12
C ALA A 499 33.33 -9.19 -21.96
N ASN A 500 32.76 -7.98 -22.03
CA ASN A 500 32.88 -6.95 -20.98
C ASN A 500 31.49 -6.52 -20.49
N PRO A 501 30.96 -7.14 -19.41
CA PRO A 501 29.67 -6.76 -18.83
C PRO A 501 29.60 -5.30 -18.38
N LEU A 502 30.73 -4.69 -17.98
CA LEU A 502 30.78 -3.29 -17.52
C LEU A 502 30.50 -2.28 -18.64
N ALA A 503 30.54 -2.71 -19.91
CA ALA A 503 30.16 -1.89 -21.06
C ALA A 503 28.64 -1.85 -21.30
N LEU A 504 27.84 -2.67 -20.59
CA LEU A 504 26.39 -2.67 -20.70
C LEU A 504 25.76 -1.40 -20.10
N THR A 505 24.52 -1.11 -20.49
CA THR A 505 23.70 -0.10 -19.81
C THR A 505 23.33 -0.58 -18.39
N LEU A 506 22.75 0.29 -17.56
CA LEU A 506 22.27 -0.11 -16.24
C LEU A 506 21.32 -1.31 -16.30
N THR A 507 20.36 -1.26 -17.24
CA THR A 507 19.42 -2.35 -17.49
C THR A 507 20.14 -3.64 -17.87
N GLY A 508 21.17 -3.55 -18.73
CA GLY A 508 21.95 -4.73 -19.14
C GLY A 508 22.80 -5.31 -18.01
N LEU A 509 23.41 -4.47 -17.18
CA LEU A 509 24.15 -4.92 -15.99
C LEU A 509 23.26 -5.69 -15.02
N VAL A 510 22.09 -5.15 -14.71
CA VAL A 510 21.08 -5.80 -13.87
C VAL A 510 20.65 -7.13 -14.49
N THR A 511 20.33 -7.14 -15.79
CA THR A 511 19.88 -8.35 -16.49
C THR A 511 20.94 -9.44 -16.42
N GLU A 512 22.21 -9.08 -16.65
CA GLU A 512 23.33 -10.01 -16.60
C GLU A 512 23.60 -10.53 -15.18
N ALA A 513 23.53 -9.66 -14.16
CA ALA A 513 23.65 -10.07 -12.77
C ALA A 513 22.56 -11.09 -12.39
N VAL A 514 21.29 -10.81 -12.71
CA VAL A 514 20.19 -11.73 -12.46
C VAL A 514 20.34 -13.02 -13.27
N ARG A 515 20.81 -12.97 -14.52
CA ARG A 515 21.05 -14.16 -15.35
C ARG A 515 22.08 -15.06 -14.69
N LEU A 516 23.26 -14.52 -14.35
CA LEU A 516 24.33 -15.25 -13.67
C LEU A 516 23.85 -15.84 -12.34
N CYS A 517 23.06 -15.08 -11.59
CA CYS A 517 22.46 -15.53 -10.34
C CYS A 517 21.52 -16.71 -10.58
N LEU A 518 20.62 -16.67 -11.57
CA LEU A 518 19.66 -17.75 -11.84
C LEU A 518 20.35 -19.00 -12.43
N THR A 519 21.38 -18.83 -13.27
CA THR A 519 22.12 -19.93 -13.91
C THR A 519 23.23 -20.54 -13.05
N GLY A 520 23.18 -20.40 -11.71
CA GLY A 520 24.09 -21.11 -10.80
C GLY A 520 25.42 -20.41 -10.50
N SER A 521 25.62 -19.15 -10.90
CA SER A 521 26.86 -18.38 -10.67
C SER A 521 26.63 -17.08 -9.89
N PRO A 522 25.91 -17.07 -8.75
CA PRO A 522 25.55 -15.84 -8.04
C PRO A 522 26.77 -15.07 -7.50
N HIS A 523 27.88 -15.74 -7.19
CA HIS A 523 29.12 -15.09 -6.75
C HIS A 523 29.73 -14.15 -7.80
N LEU A 524 29.50 -14.40 -9.09
CA LEU A 524 29.92 -13.50 -10.18
C LEU A 524 28.94 -12.34 -10.40
N ALA A 525 27.70 -12.50 -9.93
CA ALA A 525 26.64 -11.51 -10.08
C ALA A 525 26.72 -10.39 -9.04
N VAL A 526 27.30 -10.64 -7.87
CA VAL A 526 27.35 -9.69 -6.73
C VAL A 526 27.90 -8.34 -7.17
N GLU A 527 29.09 -8.33 -7.78
CA GLU A 527 29.74 -7.08 -8.19
C GLU A 527 28.96 -6.34 -9.27
N LEU A 528 28.34 -7.07 -10.21
CA LEU A 528 27.53 -6.46 -11.27
C LEU A 528 26.25 -5.82 -10.74
N ALA A 529 25.58 -6.46 -9.76
CA ALA A 529 24.39 -5.92 -9.12
C ALA A 529 24.72 -4.64 -8.34
N TRP A 530 25.80 -4.67 -7.55
CA TRP A 530 26.25 -3.50 -6.79
C TRP A 530 26.74 -2.37 -7.70
N GLU A 531 27.45 -2.68 -8.78
CA GLU A 531 27.88 -1.69 -9.76
C GLU A 531 26.68 -1.03 -10.45
N ALA A 532 25.63 -1.79 -10.77
CA ALA A 532 24.39 -1.23 -11.32
C ALA A 532 23.70 -0.28 -10.33
N SER A 533 23.64 -0.62 -9.04
CA SER A 533 23.09 0.26 -7.99
C SER A 533 23.93 1.53 -7.84
N ARG A 534 25.27 1.43 -7.74
CA ARG A 534 26.17 2.59 -7.66
C ARG A 534 26.09 3.50 -8.89
N ARG A 535 26.06 2.94 -10.10
CA ARG A 535 25.91 3.73 -11.33
C ARG A 535 24.54 4.38 -11.42
N HIS A 536 23.50 3.71 -10.93
CA HIS A 536 22.17 4.30 -10.87
C HIS A 536 22.25 5.60 -10.05
N MET A 537 22.99 5.64 -8.94
CA MET A 537 23.20 6.83 -8.11
C MET A 537 23.88 8.03 -8.79
N SER A 538 24.49 7.86 -9.97
CA SER A 538 25.14 8.97 -10.70
C SER A 538 24.15 9.95 -11.34
N ARG A 539 24.56 11.21 -11.54
CA ARG A 539 23.76 12.22 -12.25
C ARG A 539 23.69 11.90 -13.75
N GLY A 540 22.52 12.07 -14.38
CA GLY A 540 22.34 11.95 -15.84
C GLY A 540 21.77 10.62 -16.34
N VAL A 541 21.27 9.75 -15.45
CA VAL A 541 20.54 8.53 -15.81
C VAL A 541 19.17 8.88 -16.38
N ARG A 542 18.76 8.23 -17.48
CA ARG A 542 17.44 8.45 -18.08
C ARG A 542 16.32 7.92 -17.17
N PRO A 543 15.10 8.50 -17.21
CA PRO A 543 13.94 7.94 -16.53
C PRO A 543 13.73 6.46 -16.89
N TYR A 544 13.43 5.63 -15.89
CA TYR A 544 13.25 4.17 -15.98
C TYR A 544 14.50 3.32 -16.30
N GLU A 545 15.60 3.90 -16.78
CA GLU A 545 16.85 3.16 -17.02
C GLU A 545 17.47 2.72 -15.68
N GLY A 546 17.67 1.42 -15.50
CA GLY A 546 18.17 0.89 -14.23
C GLY A 546 17.22 1.11 -13.05
N SER A 547 15.93 1.36 -13.29
CA SER A 547 14.95 1.62 -12.22
C SER A 547 14.74 0.43 -11.28
N SER A 548 15.19 -0.77 -11.65
CA SER A 548 15.23 -1.94 -10.78
C SER A 548 16.59 -2.20 -10.15
N SER A 549 17.62 -1.38 -10.38
CA SER A 549 19.00 -1.65 -9.95
C SER A 549 19.13 -1.91 -8.46
N ASP A 550 18.28 -1.26 -7.66
CA ASP A 550 18.26 -1.38 -6.20
C ASP A 550 17.45 -2.59 -5.71
N ILE A 551 16.77 -3.33 -6.58
CA ILE A 551 16.01 -4.54 -6.18
C ILE A 551 16.95 -5.75 -6.07
N TRP A 552 17.97 -5.81 -6.92
CA TRP A 552 18.70 -7.06 -7.18
C TRP A 552 19.91 -7.35 -6.29
N PRO A 553 20.65 -6.39 -5.69
CA PRO A 553 21.78 -6.71 -4.82
C PRO A 553 21.39 -7.67 -3.67
N PRO A 554 20.30 -7.45 -2.91
CA PRO A 554 19.94 -8.39 -1.85
C PRO A 554 19.47 -9.76 -2.36
N PHE A 555 18.89 -9.82 -3.57
CA PHE A 555 18.49 -11.07 -4.22
C PHE A 555 19.72 -11.92 -4.58
N VAL A 556 20.75 -11.29 -5.13
CA VAL A 556 22.00 -11.98 -5.49
C VAL A 556 22.79 -12.40 -4.26
N GLU A 557 22.87 -11.53 -3.24
CA GLU A 557 23.55 -11.84 -1.97
C GLU A 557 22.89 -13.00 -1.23
N LEU A 558 21.56 -13.12 -1.27
CA LEU A 558 20.88 -14.28 -0.69
C LEU A 558 21.37 -15.59 -1.31
N ALA A 559 21.49 -15.64 -2.64
CA ALA A 559 21.97 -16.83 -3.35
C ALA A 559 23.49 -17.06 -3.22
N ALA A 560 24.28 -16.00 -3.14
CA ALA A 560 25.74 -16.08 -3.09
C ALA A 560 26.29 -16.36 -1.68
N SER A 561 25.71 -15.68 -0.69
CA SER A 561 26.31 -15.47 0.64
C SER A 561 25.36 -15.84 1.78
N GLY A 562 24.06 -15.98 1.51
CA GLY A 562 23.04 -16.36 2.48
C GLY A 562 22.30 -15.17 3.11
N PRO A 563 21.37 -15.43 4.05
CA PRO A 563 20.41 -14.42 4.50
C PRO A 563 21.02 -13.25 5.27
N ARG A 564 22.15 -13.46 5.97
CA ARG A 564 22.83 -12.38 6.70
C ARG A 564 23.36 -11.29 5.77
N ALA A 565 24.10 -11.69 4.74
CA ALA A 565 24.61 -10.77 3.72
C ALA A 565 23.48 -10.08 2.95
N ALA A 566 22.40 -10.83 2.66
CA ALA A 566 21.22 -10.24 2.04
C ALA A 566 20.57 -9.17 2.92
N TYR A 567 20.52 -9.33 4.25
CA TYR A 567 20.05 -8.26 5.14
C TYR A 567 20.92 -7.03 5.07
N ASP A 568 22.24 -7.20 5.14
CA ASP A 568 23.18 -6.08 5.06
C ASP A 568 23.00 -5.32 3.73
N ALA A 569 22.80 -6.05 2.63
CA ALA A 569 22.48 -5.46 1.33
C ALA A 569 21.15 -4.70 1.32
N VAL A 570 20.08 -5.21 1.97
CA VAL A 570 18.82 -4.47 2.10
C VAL A 570 19.05 -3.13 2.81
N ARG A 571 19.80 -3.12 3.92
CA ARG A 571 20.02 -1.88 4.69
C ARG A 571 20.79 -0.85 3.88
N GLU A 572 21.82 -1.30 3.18
CA GLU A 572 22.67 -0.43 2.37
C GLU A 572 21.91 0.12 1.16
N VAL A 573 21.10 -0.70 0.50
CA VAL A 573 20.26 -0.21 -0.60
C VAL A 573 19.20 0.77 -0.10
N GLN A 574 18.54 0.52 1.01
CA GLN A 574 17.57 1.46 1.60
C GLN A 574 18.23 2.83 1.86
N ARG A 575 19.43 2.82 2.43
CA ARG A 575 20.24 4.04 2.65
C ARG A 575 20.53 4.81 1.35
N LEU A 576 20.65 4.12 0.22
CA LEU A 576 20.86 4.72 -1.10
C LEU A 576 19.54 5.16 -1.77
N ALA A 577 18.45 4.44 -1.53
CA ALA A 577 17.13 4.66 -2.15
C ALA A 577 16.37 5.88 -1.59
N ASP A 578 16.68 6.31 -0.36
CA ASP A 578 16.10 7.47 0.33
C ASP A 578 16.24 8.79 -0.47
N GLU A 579 17.01 8.84 -1.56
CA GLU A 579 17.15 10.03 -2.41
C GLU A 579 16.15 10.08 -3.59
N ARG A 580 15.38 9.01 -3.88
CA ARG A 580 14.67 8.86 -5.18
C ARG A 580 13.22 8.32 -5.12
N ALA A 581 12.75 7.91 -3.95
CA ALA A 581 11.42 7.39 -3.61
C ALA A 581 10.43 7.24 -4.78
N ALA A 582 10.43 6.08 -5.43
CA ALA A 582 9.37 5.66 -6.33
C ALA A 582 8.52 4.58 -5.63
N GLN A 583 7.24 4.88 -5.38
CA GLN A 583 6.36 4.02 -4.57
C GLN A 583 6.29 2.58 -5.10
N TRP A 584 6.37 2.36 -6.42
CA TRP A 584 6.30 1.02 -7.03
C TRP A 584 7.43 0.07 -6.58
N GLN A 585 8.60 0.58 -6.18
CA GLN A 585 9.73 -0.26 -5.73
C GLN A 585 9.46 -0.92 -4.37
N SER A 586 8.54 -0.36 -3.58
CA SER A 586 8.20 -0.90 -2.25
C SER A 586 7.72 -2.35 -2.30
N VAL A 587 6.97 -2.74 -3.35
CA VAL A 587 6.46 -4.11 -3.54
C VAL A 587 7.61 -5.12 -3.65
N PRO A 588 8.49 -5.07 -4.67
CA PRO A 588 9.57 -6.04 -4.81
C PRO A 588 10.55 -6.04 -3.62
N HIS A 589 10.84 -4.88 -3.00
CA HIS A 589 11.68 -4.84 -1.79
C HIS A 589 11.05 -5.60 -0.63
N GLN A 590 9.74 -5.44 -0.41
CA GLN A 590 9.03 -6.14 0.64
C GLN A 590 8.95 -7.65 0.40
N LEU A 591 8.67 -8.07 -0.84
CA LEU A 591 8.63 -9.49 -1.21
C LEU A 591 10.01 -10.16 -1.11
N LEU A 592 11.07 -9.44 -1.48
CA LEU A 592 12.44 -9.92 -1.33
C LEU A 592 12.81 -10.06 0.15
N ARG A 593 12.49 -9.07 0.97
CA ARG A 593 12.69 -9.13 2.42
C ARG A 593 12.01 -10.35 3.04
N ALA A 594 10.75 -10.61 2.69
CA ALA A 594 10.01 -11.79 3.12
C ALA A 594 10.73 -13.11 2.76
N SER A 595 11.39 -13.14 1.60
CA SER A 595 12.17 -14.31 1.15
C SER A 595 13.43 -14.51 1.99
N ILE A 596 14.10 -13.42 2.37
CA ILE A 596 15.25 -13.47 3.28
C ILE A 596 14.81 -13.91 4.69
N ASP A 597 13.66 -13.42 5.18
CA ASP A 597 13.08 -13.82 6.48
C ASP A 597 12.75 -15.32 6.48
N MET A 598 12.21 -15.84 5.38
CA MET A 598 11.94 -17.26 5.21
C MET A 598 13.22 -18.11 5.25
N SER A 599 14.27 -17.75 4.51
CA SER A 599 15.58 -18.44 4.52
C SER A 599 16.22 -18.41 5.92
N ALA A 600 16.11 -17.28 6.62
CA ALA A 600 16.58 -17.11 8.00
C ALA A 600 15.72 -17.85 9.05
N GLY A 601 14.67 -18.57 8.63
CA GLY A 601 13.80 -19.33 9.53
C GLY A 601 12.81 -18.47 10.33
N ARG A 602 12.65 -17.19 10.00
CA ARG A 602 11.68 -16.29 10.65
C ARG A 602 10.34 -16.35 9.94
N LEU A 603 9.66 -17.49 10.06
CA LEU A 603 8.45 -17.77 9.28
C LEU A 603 7.31 -16.78 9.56
N ASP A 604 7.15 -16.35 10.83
CA ASP A 604 6.17 -15.33 11.28
C ASP A 604 6.35 -14.01 10.56
N ASP A 605 7.58 -13.52 10.56
CA ASP A 605 7.95 -12.27 9.90
C ASP A 605 7.82 -12.40 8.38
N ALA A 606 8.27 -13.52 7.82
CA ALA A 606 8.15 -13.79 6.39
C ALA A 606 6.69 -13.83 5.91
N ALA A 607 5.80 -14.50 6.66
CA ALA A 607 4.39 -14.57 6.34
C ALA A 607 3.74 -13.18 6.33
N ALA A 608 3.96 -12.40 7.38
CA ALA A 608 3.45 -11.03 7.49
C ALA A 608 3.97 -10.15 6.35
N ALA A 609 5.27 -10.24 6.03
CA ALA A 609 5.88 -9.47 4.97
C ALA A 609 5.33 -9.87 3.58
N PHE A 610 5.11 -11.16 3.31
CA PHE A 610 4.47 -11.62 2.07
C PHE A 610 3.02 -11.16 1.96
N ASP A 611 2.21 -11.31 3.02
CA ASP A 611 0.80 -10.91 2.97
C ASP A 611 0.67 -9.39 2.71
N ALA A 612 1.44 -8.56 3.43
CA ALA A 612 1.43 -7.11 3.18
C ALA A 612 2.04 -6.73 1.81
N GLY A 613 3.01 -7.49 1.30
CA GLY A 613 3.56 -7.26 -0.04
C GLY A 613 2.59 -7.63 -1.16
N LEU A 614 1.77 -8.65 -0.98
CA LEU A 614 0.69 -9.04 -1.90
C LEU A 614 -0.43 -7.99 -1.92
N GLU A 615 -0.81 -7.46 -0.75
CA GLU A 615 -1.79 -6.36 -0.68
C GLU A 615 -1.30 -5.10 -1.42
N LEU A 616 -0.03 -4.74 -1.24
CA LEU A 616 0.57 -3.63 -1.97
C LEU A 616 0.63 -3.92 -3.48
N ALA A 617 0.99 -5.15 -3.87
CA ALA A 617 1.03 -5.56 -5.26
C ALA A 617 -0.33 -5.37 -5.94
N ASP A 618 -1.43 -5.77 -5.30
CA ASP A 618 -2.77 -5.56 -5.83
C ASP A 618 -3.12 -4.05 -5.91
N SER A 619 -2.74 -3.26 -4.90
CA SER A 619 -3.01 -1.82 -4.89
C SER A 619 -2.24 -1.03 -5.95
N MET A 620 -1.10 -1.55 -6.41
CA MET A 620 -0.21 -0.92 -7.40
C MET A 620 -0.27 -1.61 -8.78
N GLU A 621 -1.21 -2.54 -8.96
CA GLU A 621 -1.37 -3.31 -10.21
C GLU A 621 -0.09 -4.07 -10.60
N PHE A 622 0.64 -4.63 -9.63
CA PHE A 622 1.87 -5.37 -9.86
C PHE A 622 1.61 -6.86 -10.13
N GLY A 623 2.04 -7.36 -11.30
CA GLY A 623 1.70 -8.69 -11.80
C GLY A 623 2.60 -9.83 -11.33
N TRP A 624 3.83 -9.55 -10.88
CA TRP A 624 4.85 -10.56 -10.60
C TRP A 624 4.77 -11.15 -9.19
N THR A 625 3.63 -11.76 -8.86
CA THR A 625 3.34 -12.25 -7.50
C THR A 625 3.60 -13.75 -7.29
N SER A 626 3.96 -14.51 -8.34
CA SER A 626 4.07 -15.97 -8.28
C SER A 626 5.02 -16.48 -7.18
N HIS A 627 6.17 -15.82 -7.01
CA HIS A 627 7.14 -16.18 -5.97
C HIS A 627 6.58 -15.97 -4.56
N ALA A 628 5.88 -14.86 -4.35
CA ALA A 628 5.29 -14.49 -3.06
C ALA A 628 4.15 -15.43 -2.67
N VAL A 629 3.24 -15.71 -3.61
CA VAL A 629 2.11 -16.61 -3.38
C VAL A 629 2.59 -18.03 -3.06
N GLY A 630 3.51 -18.57 -3.86
CA GLY A 630 4.08 -19.89 -3.63
C GLY A 630 4.85 -19.98 -2.30
N SER A 631 5.70 -19.00 -2.00
CA SER A 631 6.46 -18.99 -0.75
C SER A 631 5.57 -18.83 0.49
N ARG A 632 4.53 -18.00 0.42
CA ARG A 632 3.55 -17.85 1.50
C ARG A 632 2.77 -19.15 1.75
N ALA A 633 2.35 -19.85 0.68
CA ALA A 633 1.70 -21.16 0.80
C ALA A 633 2.64 -22.23 1.38
N MET A 634 3.93 -22.22 1.01
CA MET A 634 4.94 -23.05 1.66
C MET A 634 5.03 -22.78 3.16
N ILE A 635 5.00 -21.51 3.59
CA ILE A 635 5.03 -21.17 5.01
C ILE A 635 3.83 -21.76 5.76
N ASP A 636 2.63 -21.74 5.15
CA ASP A 636 1.44 -22.38 5.72
C ASP A 636 1.67 -23.89 5.94
N VAL A 637 2.25 -24.59 4.94
CA VAL A 637 2.63 -26.01 5.08
C VAL A 637 3.67 -26.22 6.18
N LEU A 638 4.73 -25.39 6.22
CA LEU A 638 5.79 -25.50 7.23
C LEU A 638 5.25 -25.31 8.65
N ARG A 639 4.28 -24.41 8.83
CA ARG A 639 3.57 -24.18 10.10
C ARG A 639 2.58 -25.28 10.47
N GLY A 640 2.21 -26.15 9.53
CA GLY A 640 1.25 -27.22 9.76
C GLY A 640 -0.20 -26.83 9.51
N ASP A 641 -0.43 -25.83 8.65
CA ASP A 641 -1.75 -25.43 8.14
C ASP A 641 -1.87 -25.72 6.63
N PRO A 642 -1.99 -27.00 6.23
CA PRO A 642 -2.12 -27.37 4.82
C PRO A 642 -3.44 -26.91 4.19
N ASP A 643 -4.49 -26.66 4.99
CA ASP A 643 -5.78 -26.19 4.50
C ASP A 643 -5.68 -24.72 4.01
N ALA A 644 -4.96 -23.86 4.76
CA ALA A 644 -4.66 -22.50 4.33
C ALA A 644 -3.79 -22.48 3.05
N ALA A 645 -2.78 -23.35 2.98
CA ALA A 645 -1.94 -23.49 1.79
C ALA A 645 -2.76 -23.90 0.55
N GLU A 646 -3.66 -24.88 0.70
CA GLU A 646 -4.55 -25.36 -0.35
C GLU A 646 -5.50 -24.26 -0.84
N THR A 647 -6.11 -23.50 0.09
CA THR A 647 -6.97 -22.36 -0.25
C THR A 647 -6.23 -21.31 -1.07
N ARG A 648 -5.00 -20.97 -0.66
CA ARG A 648 -4.17 -19.98 -1.36
C ARG A 648 -3.75 -20.44 -2.75
N LEU A 649 -3.38 -21.71 -2.90
CA LEU A 649 -3.03 -22.29 -4.20
C LEU A 649 -4.27 -22.44 -5.10
N ALA A 650 -5.43 -22.77 -4.55
CA ALA A 650 -6.68 -22.80 -5.31
C ALA A 650 -7.04 -21.42 -5.87
N HIS A 651 -6.89 -20.35 -5.07
CA HIS A 651 -7.08 -18.98 -5.53
C HIS A 651 -6.08 -18.59 -6.64
N TRP A 652 -4.80 -18.96 -6.49
CA TRP A 652 -3.81 -18.78 -7.56
C TRP A 652 -4.20 -19.51 -8.85
N ASN A 653 -4.68 -20.75 -8.74
CA ASN A 653 -5.03 -21.58 -9.89
C ASN A 653 -6.31 -21.11 -10.59
N SER A 654 -7.21 -20.38 -9.93
CA SER A 654 -8.38 -19.79 -10.60
C SER A 654 -8.03 -18.63 -11.51
N GLU A 655 -6.99 -17.85 -11.18
CA GLU A 655 -6.55 -16.68 -11.95
C GLU A 655 -5.00 -16.59 -11.95
N PRO A 656 -4.31 -17.50 -12.67
CA PRO A 656 -2.86 -17.55 -12.62
C PRO A 656 -2.23 -16.31 -13.26
N ARG A 657 -1.27 -15.71 -12.56
CA ARG A 657 -0.41 -14.63 -13.08
C ARG A 657 0.92 -15.21 -13.64
N PRO A 658 1.69 -14.43 -14.41
CA PRO A 658 2.98 -14.87 -14.94
C PRO A 658 3.94 -15.36 -13.85
N LEU A 659 4.74 -16.38 -14.16
CA LEU A 659 5.81 -16.82 -13.29
C LEU A 659 7.01 -15.88 -13.41
N ILE A 660 7.37 -15.18 -12.33
CA ILE A 660 8.58 -14.36 -12.31
C ILE A 660 9.81 -15.24 -12.59
N PHE A 661 10.59 -14.86 -13.61
CA PHE A 661 11.70 -15.62 -14.21
C PHE A 661 11.36 -17.03 -14.67
N GLY A 662 10.08 -17.37 -14.85
CA GLY A 662 9.65 -18.74 -15.09
C GLY A 662 9.79 -19.65 -13.86
N LEU A 663 10.06 -19.11 -12.67
CA LEU A 663 10.23 -19.89 -11.44
C LEU A 663 8.90 -20.53 -11.02
N PRO A 664 8.80 -21.87 -11.00
CA PRO A 664 7.56 -22.57 -10.66
C PRO A 664 7.38 -22.68 -9.13
N GLN A 665 7.46 -21.54 -8.43
CA GLN A 665 7.36 -21.47 -6.96
C GLN A 665 5.99 -21.92 -6.43
N PRO A 666 4.83 -21.63 -7.07
CA PRO A 666 3.56 -22.25 -6.70
C PRO A 666 3.58 -23.78 -6.85
N GLY A 667 4.23 -24.30 -7.90
CA GLY A 667 4.40 -25.74 -8.11
C GLY A 667 5.26 -26.40 -7.02
N ARG A 668 6.31 -25.73 -6.54
CA ARG A 668 7.06 -26.17 -5.35
C ARG A 668 6.17 -26.24 -4.12
N ALA A 669 5.35 -25.23 -3.87
CA ALA A 669 4.42 -25.22 -2.74
C ALA A 669 3.38 -26.36 -2.81
N GLU A 670 2.91 -26.68 -4.02
CA GLU A 670 2.00 -27.81 -4.25
C GLU A 670 2.68 -29.17 -3.97
N VAL A 671 3.96 -29.34 -4.34
CA VAL A 671 4.74 -30.53 -3.94
C VAL A 671 4.81 -30.65 -2.42
N SER A 672 5.14 -29.57 -1.72
CA SER A 672 5.14 -29.48 -0.25
C SER A 672 3.77 -29.85 0.35
N LEU A 673 2.67 -29.33 -0.21
CA LEU A 673 1.31 -29.62 0.23
C LEU A 673 0.96 -31.10 0.06
N LEU A 674 1.28 -31.69 -1.09
CA LEU A 674 1.06 -33.12 -1.35
C LEU A 674 1.88 -33.99 -0.39
N GLU A 675 3.12 -33.61 -0.08
CA GLU A 675 3.96 -34.28 0.92
C GLU A 675 3.30 -34.23 2.31
N ALA A 676 2.80 -33.06 2.73
CA ALA A 676 2.12 -32.86 4.01
C ALA A 676 0.82 -33.68 4.13
N ARG A 677 0.10 -33.84 3.02
CA ARG A 677 -1.09 -34.72 2.90
C ARG A 677 -0.74 -36.20 2.72
N ARG A 678 0.54 -36.56 2.72
CA ARG A 678 1.05 -37.92 2.51
C ARG A 678 0.69 -38.54 1.15
N ARG A 679 0.45 -37.70 0.15
CA ARG A 679 0.20 -38.10 -1.25
C ARG A 679 1.53 -38.25 -2.00
N TYR A 680 2.42 -39.09 -1.49
CA TYR A 680 3.84 -39.12 -1.89
C TYR A 680 4.08 -39.44 -3.36
N ALA A 681 3.34 -40.39 -3.94
CA ALA A 681 3.46 -40.72 -5.36
C ALA A 681 3.03 -39.56 -6.27
N GLU A 682 2.09 -38.73 -5.83
CA GLU A 682 1.66 -37.53 -6.55
C GLU A 682 2.68 -36.41 -6.41
N ALA A 683 3.20 -36.20 -5.19
CA ALA A 683 4.28 -35.27 -4.92
C ALA A 683 5.52 -35.56 -5.78
N ALA A 684 5.94 -36.83 -5.87
CA ALA A 684 7.08 -37.25 -6.69
C ALA A 684 6.87 -36.98 -8.19
N ARG A 685 5.68 -37.29 -8.73
CA ARG A 685 5.34 -37.03 -10.15
C ARG A 685 5.33 -35.53 -10.47
N LEU A 686 4.76 -34.71 -9.59
CA LEU A 686 4.75 -33.27 -9.75
C LEU A 686 6.16 -32.70 -9.64
N ALA A 687 6.92 -33.10 -8.62
CA ALA A 687 8.32 -32.69 -8.43
C ALA A 687 9.19 -33.00 -9.67
N ARG A 688 9.02 -34.19 -10.28
CA ARG A 688 9.71 -34.56 -11.52
C ARG A 688 9.34 -33.66 -12.70
N THR A 689 8.05 -33.36 -12.84
CA THR A 689 7.56 -32.45 -13.90
C THR A 689 8.15 -31.06 -13.73
N VAL A 690 8.06 -30.51 -12.52
CA VAL A 690 8.58 -29.18 -12.17
C VAL A 690 10.10 -29.11 -12.34
N TRP A 691 10.84 -30.13 -11.90
CA TRP A 691 12.28 -30.22 -12.06
C TRP A 691 12.69 -30.18 -13.54
N ARG A 692 12.06 -31.02 -14.37
CA ARG A 692 12.35 -31.06 -15.81
C ARG A 692 12.14 -29.70 -16.47
N THR A 693 11.01 -29.05 -16.22
CA THR A 693 10.71 -27.72 -16.78
C THR A 693 11.73 -26.68 -16.31
N ALA A 694 12.08 -26.65 -15.03
CA ALA A 694 13.08 -25.71 -14.52
C ALA A 694 14.50 -25.99 -15.06
N SER A 695 14.86 -27.26 -15.29
CA SER A 695 16.13 -27.65 -15.93
C SER A 695 16.21 -27.22 -17.39
N GLU A 696 15.12 -27.38 -18.15
CA GLU A 696 15.00 -26.89 -19.53
C GLU A 696 15.14 -25.36 -19.63
N GLN A 697 14.80 -24.64 -18.55
CA GLN A 697 14.95 -23.17 -18.44
C GLN A 697 16.31 -22.73 -17.85
N HIS A 698 17.20 -23.68 -17.52
CA HIS A 698 18.50 -23.44 -16.88
C HIS A 698 18.43 -22.69 -15.53
N LEU A 699 17.36 -22.90 -14.75
CA LEU A 699 17.13 -22.28 -13.44
C LEU A 699 17.94 -22.97 -12.32
N TYR A 700 19.23 -23.13 -12.53
CA TYR A 700 20.11 -23.97 -11.73
C TYR A 700 20.22 -23.56 -10.26
N THR A 701 20.22 -22.25 -9.97
CA THR A 701 20.22 -21.79 -8.58
C THR A 701 18.94 -22.22 -7.87
N TRP A 702 17.77 -22.01 -8.50
CA TRP A 702 16.51 -22.43 -7.91
C TRP A 702 16.42 -23.95 -7.75
N LEU A 703 16.85 -24.72 -8.76
CA LEU A 703 16.92 -26.19 -8.71
C LEU A 703 17.71 -26.69 -7.50
N THR A 704 18.84 -26.06 -7.16
CA THR A 704 19.61 -26.44 -5.97
C THR A 704 18.82 -26.23 -4.67
N THR A 705 17.97 -25.20 -4.60
CA THR A 705 17.16 -24.89 -3.41
C THR A 705 15.98 -25.85 -3.19
N VAL A 706 15.48 -26.48 -4.26
CA VAL A 706 14.36 -27.44 -4.18
C VAL A 706 14.83 -28.89 -4.14
N ALA A 707 16.07 -29.17 -4.54
CA ALA A 707 16.60 -30.52 -4.67
C ALA A 707 16.44 -31.39 -3.41
N PRO A 708 16.68 -30.91 -2.18
CA PRO A 708 16.45 -31.71 -0.98
C PRO A 708 14.97 -32.11 -0.79
N GLU A 709 14.06 -31.18 -1.02
CA GLU A 709 12.62 -31.38 -0.88
C GLU A 709 12.11 -32.37 -1.95
N PHE A 710 12.50 -32.15 -3.20
CA PHE A 710 12.09 -33.00 -4.32
C PHE A 710 12.72 -34.40 -4.23
N GLY A 711 13.98 -34.49 -3.79
CA GLY A 711 14.64 -35.77 -3.51
C GLY A 711 13.93 -36.54 -2.40
N ARG A 712 13.53 -35.88 -1.30
CA ARG A 712 12.72 -36.52 -0.25
C ARG A 712 11.36 -36.98 -0.79
N ALA A 713 10.65 -36.14 -1.54
CA ALA A 713 9.37 -36.50 -2.14
C ALA A 713 9.50 -37.72 -3.07
N ALA A 714 10.57 -37.76 -3.88
CA ALA A 714 10.91 -38.90 -4.74
C ALA A 714 11.13 -40.18 -3.93
N LEU A 715 11.96 -40.15 -2.88
CA LEU A 715 12.22 -41.32 -2.03
C LEU A 715 10.96 -41.82 -1.31
N LEU A 716 10.13 -40.92 -0.78
CA LEU A 716 8.87 -41.29 -0.13
C LEU A 716 7.83 -41.82 -1.13
N GLY A 717 7.88 -41.36 -2.38
CA GLY A 717 7.06 -41.83 -3.49
C GLY A 717 7.56 -43.10 -4.17
N GLY A 718 8.74 -43.62 -3.77
CA GLY A 718 9.36 -44.81 -4.39
C GLY A 718 10.06 -44.55 -5.73
N ASP A 719 10.41 -43.31 -6.03
CA ASP A 719 11.02 -42.87 -7.29
C ASP A 719 12.54 -42.65 -7.16
N GLU A 720 13.28 -43.73 -6.93
CA GLU A 720 14.74 -43.68 -6.74
C GLU A 720 15.47 -43.17 -7.99
N ALA A 721 14.95 -43.47 -9.17
CA ALA A 721 15.51 -43.00 -10.44
C ALA A 721 15.52 -41.48 -10.52
N PHE A 722 14.42 -40.82 -10.15
CA PHE A 722 14.38 -39.35 -10.13
C PHE A 722 15.32 -38.76 -9.07
N CYS A 723 15.43 -39.38 -7.89
CA CYS A 723 16.40 -38.96 -6.88
C CYS A 723 17.86 -39.02 -7.41
N ALA A 724 18.19 -40.06 -8.18
CA ALA A 724 19.49 -40.19 -8.84
C ALA A 724 19.69 -39.13 -9.95
N THR A 725 18.66 -38.81 -10.73
CA THR A 725 18.68 -37.72 -11.73
C THR A 725 19.00 -36.38 -11.08
N ILE A 726 18.35 -36.03 -9.96
CA ILE A 726 18.63 -34.79 -9.22
C ILE A 726 20.12 -34.71 -8.88
N ALA A 727 20.69 -35.76 -8.27
CA ALA A 727 22.10 -35.77 -7.89
C ALA A 727 23.06 -35.77 -9.11
N GLN A 728 22.65 -36.30 -10.25
CA GLN A 728 23.42 -36.24 -11.49
C GLN A 728 23.44 -34.83 -12.08
N ASP A 729 22.28 -34.18 -12.18
CA ASP A 729 22.14 -32.83 -12.73
C ASP A 729 22.95 -31.82 -11.89
N LEU A 730 22.87 -31.90 -10.56
CA LEU A 730 23.61 -31.00 -9.66
C LEU A 730 25.14 -31.18 -9.72
N ARG A 731 25.63 -32.36 -10.13
CA ARG A 731 27.07 -32.58 -10.34
C ARG A 731 27.60 -31.85 -11.56
N GLN A 732 26.74 -31.44 -12.49
CA GLN A 732 27.12 -30.69 -13.69
C GLN A 732 27.31 -29.19 -13.44
N LEU A 733 26.93 -28.69 -12.25
CA LEU A 733 27.05 -27.27 -11.92
C LEU A 733 28.52 -26.83 -11.81
N PRO A 734 28.85 -25.59 -12.24
CA PRO A 734 30.19 -25.03 -12.09
C PRO A 734 30.68 -25.05 -10.63
N ARG A 735 31.96 -25.39 -10.44
CA ARG A 735 32.61 -25.44 -9.12
C ARG A 735 33.71 -24.35 -9.03
N PRO A 736 33.99 -23.81 -7.82
CA PRO A 736 33.35 -24.10 -6.54
C PRO A 736 31.91 -23.57 -6.46
N LEU A 737 31.05 -24.26 -5.69
CA LEU A 737 29.69 -23.77 -5.43
C LEU A 737 29.73 -22.67 -4.36
N PRO A 738 28.88 -21.64 -4.47
CA PRO A 738 28.62 -20.72 -3.37
C PRO A 738 28.12 -21.47 -2.12
N PRO A 739 28.43 -21.01 -0.90
CA PRO A 739 28.10 -21.74 0.33
C PRO A 739 26.61 -22.16 0.47
N PRO A 740 25.60 -21.29 0.20
CA PRO A 740 24.19 -21.69 0.27
C PRO A 740 23.85 -22.85 -0.69
N LEU A 741 24.40 -22.81 -1.91
CA LEU A 741 24.16 -23.85 -2.91
C LEU A 741 24.91 -25.13 -2.57
N ALA A 742 26.13 -25.02 -2.03
CA ALA A 742 26.96 -26.16 -1.63
C ALA A 742 26.28 -27.02 -0.55
N ALA A 743 25.70 -26.38 0.48
CA ALA A 743 24.97 -27.08 1.53
C ALA A 743 23.76 -27.85 0.95
N SER A 744 22.97 -27.20 0.09
CA SER A 744 21.78 -27.81 -0.53
C SER A 744 22.14 -28.96 -1.48
N VAL A 745 23.19 -28.80 -2.29
CA VAL A 745 23.69 -29.86 -3.17
C VAL A 745 24.22 -31.06 -2.37
N ARG A 746 24.98 -30.82 -1.29
CA ARG A 746 25.47 -31.91 -0.44
C ARG A 746 24.31 -32.68 0.21
N LEU A 747 23.25 -31.99 0.60
CA LEU A 747 22.06 -32.62 1.15
C LEU A 747 21.34 -33.48 0.09
N ALA A 748 21.20 -32.98 -1.14
CA ALA A 748 20.67 -33.78 -2.25
C ALA A 748 21.54 -35.02 -2.55
N GLU A 749 22.86 -34.89 -2.49
CA GLU A 749 23.81 -36.01 -2.61
C GLU A 749 23.72 -36.99 -1.43
N ALA A 750 23.31 -36.54 -0.25
CA ALA A 750 23.07 -37.41 0.90
C ALA A 750 21.80 -38.25 0.70
N LEU A 751 20.73 -37.63 0.19
CA LEU A 751 19.47 -38.31 -0.14
C LEU A 751 19.64 -39.39 -1.22
N ALA A 752 20.46 -39.13 -2.23
CA ALA A 752 20.77 -40.10 -3.28
C ALA A 752 21.86 -41.13 -2.88
N CYS A 753 22.40 -41.06 -1.66
CA CYS A 753 23.48 -41.94 -1.23
C CYS A 753 22.92 -43.31 -0.79
N PRO A 754 23.34 -44.43 -1.42
CA PRO A 754 22.85 -45.75 -1.06
C PRO A 754 23.31 -46.22 0.33
N ASP A 755 24.49 -45.78 0.77
CA ASP A 755 25.06 -46.15 2.06
C ASP A 755 24.52 -45.23 3.17
N PRO A 756 23.75 -45.74 4.15
CA PRO A 756 23.16 -44.91 5.21
C PRO A 756 24.20 -44.20 6.10
N GLY A 757 25.39 -44.78 6.29
CA GLY A 757 26.47 -44.16 7.06
C GLY A 757 27.03 -42.92 6.37
N ALA A 758 27.40 -43.05 5.10
CA ALA A 758 27.86 -41.95 4.25
C ALA A 758 26.76 -40.90 4.05
N ALA A 759 25.49 -41.31 3.89
CA ALA A 759 24.34 -40.41 3.85
C ALA A 759 24.25 -39.56 5.13
N THR A 760 24.39 -40.19 6.30
CA THR A 760 24.39 -39.51 7.60
C THR A 760 25.50 -38.47 7.69
N ALA A 761 26.74 -38.84 7.34
CA ALA A 761 27.89 -37.94 7.38
C ALA A 761 27.71 -36.73 6.44
N LYS A 762 27.23 -36.96 5.20
CA LYS A 762 26.95 -35.88 4.24
C LYS A 762 25.84 -34.95 4.73
N ALA A 763 24.76 -35.49 5.30
CA ALA A 763 23.65 -34.71 5.83
C ALA A 763 24.08 -33.86 7.04
N CYS A 764 24.89 -34.39 7.96
CA CYS A 764 25.45 -33.63 9.07
C CYS A 764 26.37 -32.49 8.60
N ALA A 765 27.23 -32.76 7.60
CA ALA A 765 28.09 -31.73 7.01
C ALA A 765 27.27 -30.63 6.31
N ALA A 766 26.20 -31.00 5.60
CA ALA A 766 25.28 -30.03 5.00
C ALA A 766 24.58 -29.18 6.06
N ALA A 767 24.18 -29.79 7.19
CA ALA A 767 23.54 -29.08 8.30
C ALA A 767 24.50 -28.04 8.93
N ALA A 768 25.71 -28.47 9.27
CA ALA A 768 26.72 -27.59 9.87
C ALA A 768 27.09 -26.40 8.96
N GLU A 769 27.22 -26.65 7.65
CA GLU A 769 27.48 -25.57 6.68
C GLU A 769 26.30 -24.60 6.59
N ALA A 770 25.07 -25.10 6.48
CA ALA A 770 23.88 -24.26 6.42
C ALA A 770 23.71 -23.40 7.69
N GLU A 771 23.97 -23.94 8.88
CA GLU A 771 23.96 -23.19 10.14
C GLU A 771 25.00 -22.08 10.17
N SER A 772 26.22 -22.34 9.66
CA SER A 772 27.31 -21.36 9.68
C SER A 772 26.98 -20.07 8.91
N ILE A 773 26.13 -20.17 7.88
CA ILE A 773 25.68 -19.05 7.04
C ILE A 773 24.26 -18.56 7.35
N GLY A 774 23.56 -19.21 8.30
CA GLY A 774 22.22 -18.83 8.74
C GLY A 774 21.06 -19.34 7.87
N GLU A 775 21.31 -20.30 6.96
CA GLU A 775 20.30 -20.96 6.11
C GLU A 775 19.49 -21.98 6.93
N THR A 776 18.51 -21.47 7.68
CA THR A 776 17.84 -22.23 8.75
C THR A 776 16.97 -23.36 8.22
N LEU A 777 16.27 -23.15 7.10
CA LEU A 777 15.42 -24.20 6.50
C LEU A 777 16.24 -25.35 5.89
N THR A 778 17.41 -25.05 5.34
CA THR A 778 18.34 -26.06 4.83
C THR A 778 18.95 -26.85 5.97
N ALA A 779 19.39 -26.18 7.05
CA ALA A 779 19.89 -26.83 8.26
C ALA A 779 18.83 -27.76 8.89
N LEU A 780 17.60 -27.27 9.04
CA LEU A 780 16.46 -28.06 9.52
C LEU A 780 16.26 -29.33 8.70
N THR A 781 16.22 -29.19 7.37
CA THR A 781 16.03 -30.32 6.47
C THR A 781 17.22 -31.28 6.54
N ALA A 782 18.44 -30.76 6.62
CA ALA A 782 19.65 -31.57 6.72
C ALA A 782 19.70 -32.41 8.00
N TRP A 783 19.35 -31.84 9.15
CA TRP A 783 19.25 -32.59 10.40
C TRP A 783 18.14 -33.63 10.40
N GLU A 784 17.01 -33.34 9.75
CA GLU A 784 15.94 -34.32 9.53
C GLU A 784 16.45 -35.51 8.71
N GLU A 785 17.10 -35.27 7.57
CA GLU A 785 17.63 -36.35 6.74
C GLU A 785 18.79 -37.10 7.41
N ALA A 786 19.64 -36.43 8.19
CA ALA A 786 20.66 -37.07 9.01
C ALA A 786 20.04 -38.02 10.05
N ALA A 787 18.98 -37.59 10.72
CA ALA A 787 18.26 -38.43 11.69
C ALA A 787 17.64 -39.66 11.04
N VAL A 788 17.05 -39.50 9.85
CA VAL A 788 16.45 -40.60 9.08
C VAL A 788 17.52 -41.57 8.56
N ALA A 789 18.65 -41.07 8.05
CA ALA A 789 19.76 -41.89 7.59
C ALA A 789 20.40 -42.69 8.74
N ALA A 790 20.62 -42.06 9.91
CA ALA A 790 21.13 -42.73 11.10
C ALA A 790 20.15 -43.77 11.66
N ALA A 791 18.84 -43.53 11.57
CA ALA A 791 17.85 -44.53 11.94
C ALA A 791 17.90 -45.76 11.02
N LYS A 792 18.08 -45.54 9.71
CA LYS A 792 18.23 -46.62 8.72
C LYS A 792 19.54 -47.40 8.86
N SER A 793 20.63 -46.77 9.33
CA SER A 793 21.90 -47.44 9.62
C SER A 793 21.88 -48.28 10.91
N GLY A 794 20.84 -48.17 11.73
CA GLY A 794 20.72 -48.82 13.04
C GLY A 794 21.27 -47.99 14.21
N SER A 795 21.87 -46.82 13.95
CA SER A 795 22.38 -45.87 14.95
C SER A 795 21.25 -45.10 15.65
N LYS A 796 20.42 -45.78 16.45
CA LYS A 796 19.23 -45.17 17.09
C LYS A 796 19.56 -43.98 18.00
N ASP A 797 20.72 -43.95 18.65
CA ASP A 797 21.11 -42.84 19.54
C ASP A 797 21.51 -41.58 18.77
N GLU A 798 22.29 -41.74 17.71
CA GLU A 798 22.61 -40.66 16.76
C GLU A 798 21.33 -40.13 16.10
N ALA A 799 20.43 -41.03 15.67
CA ALA A 799 19.13 -40.66 15.11
C ALA A 799 18.33 -39.77 16.08
N ARG A 800 18.30 -40.12 17.38
CA ARG A 800 17.64 -39.28 18.40
C ARG A 800 18.36 -37.95 18.61
N GLN A 801 19.69 -37.91 18.54
CA GLN A 801 20.47 -36.68 18.67
C GLN A 801 20.17 -35.71 17.52
N TYR A 802 20.30 -36.16 16.27
CA TYR A 802 20.04 -35.34 15.09
C TYR A 802 18.57 -34.92 15.00
N ALA A 803 17.64 -35.79 15.39
CA ALA A 803 16.23 -35.45 15.49
C ALA A 803 15.95 -34.32 16.49
N ARG A 804 16.68 -34.26 17.60
CA ARG A 804 16.55 -33.16 18.57
C ARG A 804 17.01 -31.84 17.96
N GLN A 805 18.11 -31.83 17.21
CA GLN A 805 18.58 -30.65 16.49
C GLN A 805 17.53 -30.15 15.49
N ALA A 806 16.99 -31.04 14.66
CA ALA A 806 15.91 -30.69 13.73
C ALA A 806 14.67 -30.14 14.46
N LEU A 807 14.23 -30.79 15.54
CA LEU A 807 13.05 -30.34 16.29
C LEU A 807 13.27 -29.01 17.00
N GLU A 808 14.48 -28.75 17.51
CA GLU A 808 14.82 -27.47 18.12
C GLU A 808 14.76 -26.33 17.10
N ILE A 809 15.35 -26.52 15.93
CA ILE A 809 15.27 -25.54 14.83
C ILE A 809 13.82 -25.34 14.39
N ALA A 810 13.05 -26.42 14.22
CA ALA A 810 11.65 -26.33 13.81
C ALA A 810 10.79 -25.56 14.83
N LEU A 811 11.01 -25.78 16.13
CA LEU A 811 10.30 -25.05 17.18
C LEU A 811 10.67 -23.57 17.18
N ASN A 812 11.97 -23.25 17.05
CA ASN A 812 12.45 -21.87 17.01
C ASN A 812 11.94 -21.10 15.78
N ALA A 813 11.83 -21.78 14.64
CA ALA A 813 11.32 -21.21 13.39
C ALA A 813 9.78 -21.16 13.30
N GLY A 814 9.05 -21.79 14.22
CA GLY A 814 7.59 -21.93 14.14
C GLY A 814 7.12 -22.97 13.10
N ALA A 815 8.01 -23.86 12.64
CA ALA A 815 7.73 -24.87 11.63
C ALA A 815 7.07 -26.14 12.25
N ALA A 816 5.90 -25.99 12.86
CA ALA A 816 5.23 -27.08 13.57
C ALA A 816 4.83 -28.25 12.65
N GLY A 817 4.51 -27.99 11.37
CA GLY A 817 4.27 -29.02 10.36
C GLY A 817 5.51 -29.90 10.11
N VAL A 818 6.69 -29.28 10.02
CA VAL A 818 7.96 -30.01 9.91
C VAL A 818 8.24 -30.82 11.18
N ALA A 819 8.00 -30.26 12.37
CA ALA A 819 8.20 -30.98 13.63
C ALA A 819 7.28 -32.23 13.73
N GLN A 820 6.05 -32.15 13.21
CA GLN A 820 5.15 -33.30 13.11
C GLN A 820 5.67 -34.34 12.10
N ARG A 821 6.17 -33.89 10.94
CA ARG A 821 6.78 -34.75 9.92
C ARG A 821 7.99 -35.52 10.47
N VAL A 822 8.95 -34.85 11.09
CA VAL A 822 10.16 -35.46 11.69
C VAL A 822 9.77 -36.58 12.65
N ARG A 823 8.84 -36.31 13.58
CA ARG A 823 8.34 -37.31 14.53
C ARG A 823 7.63 -38.47 13.85
N ALA A 824 6.86 -38.22 12.79
CA ALA A 824 6.18 -39.28 12.05
C ALA A 824 7.18 -40.19 11.32
N ARG A 825 8.17 -39.62 10.63
CA ARG A 825 9.20 -40.36 9.90
C ARG A 825 10.06 -41.23 10.83
N LEU A 826 10.49 -40.72 11.98
CA LEU A 826 11.29 -41.49 12.93
C LEU A 826 10.50 -42.59 13.64
N ARG A 827 9.21 -42.35 13.94
CA ARG A 827 8.33 -43.40 14.46
C ARG A 827 8.19 -44.57 13.48
N ALA A 828 8.11 -44.28 12.18
CA ALA A 828 8.06 -45.32 11.15
C ALA A 828 9.35 -46.16 11.06
N LEU A 829 10.47 -45.66 11.61
CA LEU A 829 11.76 -46.34 11.69
C LEU A 829 12.06 -46.91 13.10
N ASP A 830 11.03 -47.05 13.93
CA ASP A 830 11.13 -47.55 15.31
C ASP A 830 12.12 -46.75 16.20
N VAL A 831 12.24 -45.45 15.92
CA VAL A 831 12.94 -44.48 16.76
C VAL A 831 11.88 -43.61 17.46
N ARG A 832 11.60 -43.96 18.71
CA ARG A 832 10.72 -43.16 19.58
C ARG A 832 11.52 -42.04 20.22
N LEU A 833 11.11 -40.81 19.95
CA LEU A 833 11.54 -39.64 20.70
C LEU A 833 10.71 -39.59 21.99
N LYS A 834 11.36 -39.31 23.13
CA LYS A 834 10.61 -39.07 24.37
C LYS A 834 9.61 -37.96 24.09
N ASP A 835 8.38 -38.14 24.55
CA ASP A 835 7.31 -37.16 24.44
C ASP A 835 7.68 -35.98 25.34
N THR A 836 8.56 -35.10 24.86
CA THR A 836 8.58 -33.71 25.30
C THR A 836 7.32 -33.09 24.74
N ARG A 837 6.16 -33.47 25.31
CA ARG A 837 4.92 -32.73 25.10
C ARG A 837 5.24 -31.28 25.39
N ASN A 838 5.00 -30.43 24.39
CA ASN A 838 4.85 -29.00 24.51
C ASN A 838 5.85 -28.27 25.44
N ARG A 839 7.02 -27.91 24.90
CA ARG A 839 7.26 -26.46 24.81
C ARG A 839 6.73 -26.02 23.45
N TYR A 840 5.41 -26.15 23.26
CA TYR A 840 4.76 -25.23 22.34
C TYR A 840 5.09 -23.88 22.92
N ARG A 841 5.58 -22.98 22.08
CA ARG A 841 5.53 -21.58 22.40
C ARG A 841 4.12 -21.31 22.92
N PRO A 842 3.91 -20.94 24.20
CA PRO A 842 2.57 -20.73 24.69
C PRO A 842 1.92 -19.67 23.80
N LEU A 843 0.61 -19.78 23.56
CA LEU A 843 -0.08 -18.79 22.71
C LEU A 843 -0.06 -17.40 23.34
N THR A 844 0.13 -17.34 24.66
CA THR A 844 0.19 -16.12 25.45
C THR A 844 1.35 -16.16 26.48
N GLY A 845 1.80 -14.99 26.93
CA GLY A 845 2.91 -14.82 27.88
C GLY A 845 4.26 -14.58 27.20
N TRP A 846 5.30 -14.34 28.00
CA TRP A 846 6.63 -13.96 27.49
C TRP A 846 7.28 -14.99 26.59
N ASP A 847 7.05 -16.26 26.89
CA ASP A 847 7.58 -17.34 26.07
C ASP A 847 6.88 -17.41 24.70
N ALA A 848 5.72 -16.75 24.53
CA ALA A 848 4.96 -16.60 23.28
C ALA A 848 5.60 -15.67 22.24
N LEU A 849 6.47 -14.74 22.67
CA LEU A 849 7.06 -13.73 21.77
C LEU A 849 8.17 -14.31 20.91
N THR A 850 8.12 -14.12 19.58
CA THR A 850 9.22 -14.43 18.65
C THR A 850 10.52 -13.70 19.02
N PRO A 851 11.71 -14.16 18.56
CA PRO A 851 12.95 -13.41 18.76
C PRO A 851 12.84 -11.98 18.25
N THR A 852 12.19 -11.81 17.08
CA THR A 852 11.92 -10.50 16.47
C THR A 852 10.94 -9.69 17.32
N GLU A 853 9.84 -10.27 17.77
CA GLU A 853 8.88 -9.63 18.68
C GLU A 853 9.54 -9.21 20.01
N THR A 854 10.44 -10.04 20.54
CA THR A 854 11.22 -9.74 21.74
C THR A 854 12.16 -8.56 21.49
N GLN A 855 12.92 -8.59 20.38
CA GLN A 855 13.80 -7.50 19.98
C GLN A 855 13.02 -6.19 19.76
N VAL A 856 11.87 -6.27 19.10
CA VAL A 856 10.96 -5.14 18.92
C VAL A 856 10.46 -4.63 20.27
N ALA A 857 10.02 -5.50 21.18
CA ALA A 857 9.59 -5.12 22.53
C ALA A 857 10.73 -4.48 23.38
N GLU A 858 11.97 -4.93 23.21
CA GLU A 858 13.14 -4.34 23.84
C GLU A 858 13.45 -2.94 23.27
N MET A 859 13.44 -2.78 21.94
CA MET A 859 13.64 -1.48 21.30
C MET A 859 12.51 -0.50 21.62
N VAL A 860 11.27 -1.00 21.73
CA VAL A 860 10.12 -0.27 22.26
C VAL A 860 10.43 0.26 23.67
N THR A 861 11.03 -0.57 24.52
CA THR A 861 11.39 -0.21 25.91
C THR A 861 12.49 0.83 25.97
N ALA A 862 13.43 0.78 25.02
CA ALA A 862 14.48 1.77 24.82
C ALA A 862 13.96 3.11 24.24
N GLY A 863 12.67 3.23 23.96
CA GLY A 863 12.04 4.47 23.51
C GLY A 863 12.17 4.73 22.01
N LEU A 864 12.64 3.76 21.21
CA LEU A 864 12.70 3.91 19.76
C LEU A 864 11.29 3.99 19.18
N SER A 865 11.10 4.86 18.18
CA SER A 865 9.85 4.92 17.41
C SER A 865 9.70 3.71 16.46
N GLY A 866 8.49 3.40 15.99
CA GLY A 866 8.28 2.35 14.97
C GLY A 866 9.25 2.44 13.76
N PRO A 867 9.49 3.63 13.20
CA PRO A 867 10.49 3.88 12.16
C PRO A 867 11.93 3.66 12.58
N ASP A 868 12.29 4.06 13.80
CA ASP A 868 13.65 3.87 14.26
C ASP A 868 13.93 2.39 14.45
N ILE A 869 12.94 1.62 14.92
CA ILE A 869 12.97 0.16 14.93
C ILE A 869 13.03 -0.38 13.51
N ALA A 870 12.18 0.11 12.61
CA ALA A 870 12.10 -0.33 11.22
C ALA A 870 13.44 -0.12 10.49
N ARG A 871 14.06 1.04 10.69
CA ARG A 871 15.40 1.39 10.18
C ARG A 871 16.50 0.55 10.84
N ALA A 872 16.42 0.33 12.15
CA ALA A 872 17.38 -0.49 12.89
C ALA A 872 17.34 -1.97 12.46
N MET A 873 16.15 -2.49 12.15
CA MET A 873 15.91 -3.88 11.73
C MET A 873 15.86 -4.05 10.20
N SER A 874 15.91 -2.93 9.47
CA SER A 874 15.77 -2.83 8.02
C SER A 874 14.54 -3.57 7.48
N VAL A 875 13.41 -3.31 8.12
CA VAL A 875 12.07 -3.80 7.76
C VAL A 875 11.15 -2.61 7.46
N SER A 876 9.99 -2.85 6.85
CA SER A 876 8.98 -1.80 6.72
C SER A 876 8.41 -1.43 8.09
N THR A 877 7.96 -0.20 8.27
CA THR A 877 7.25 0.20 9.49
C THR A 877 6.05 -0.70 9.74
N ARG A 878 5.33 -1.10 8.67
CA ARG A 878 4.26 -2.11 8.67
C ARG A 878 4.68 -3.43 9.32
N THR A 879 5.87 -3.94 9.02
CA THR A 879 6.39 -5.17 9.62
C THR A 879 6.62 -5.00 11.13
N VAL A 880 7.19 -3.87 11.56
CA VAL A 880 7.33 -3.56 13.00
C VAL A 880 5.97 -3.47 13.67
N GLN A 881 4.98 -2.84 13.03
CA GLN A 881 3.60 -2.76 13.55
C GLN A 881 3.03 -4.15 13.80
N THR A 882 3.15 -5.06 12.82
CA THR A 882 2.69 -6.44 12.97
C THR A 882 3.38 -7.13 14.15
N HIS A 883 4.69 -6.96 14.33
CA HIS A 883 5.40 -7.52 15.49
C HIS A 883 4.97 -6.91 16.82
N VAL A 884 4.75 -5.60 16.89
CA VAL A 884 4.24 -4.94 18.10
C VAL A 884 2.86 -5.51 18.44
N SER A 885 1.93 -5.54 17.48
CA SER A 885 0.56 -6.01 17.73
C SER A 885 0.49 -7.48 18.08
N HIS A 886 1.29 -8.33 17.43
CA HIS A 886 1.44 -9.71 17.89
C HIS A 886 1.99 -9.77 19.31
N SER A 887 2.97 -8.92 19.67
CA SER A 887 3.51 -8.88 21.03
C SER A 887 2.48 -8.44 22.06
N LEU A 888 1.67 -7.43 21.74
CA LEU A 888 0.57 -6.94 22.57
C LEU A 888 -0.47 -8.05 22.80
N ALA A 889 -0.93 -8.68 21.72
CA ALA A 889 -1.90 -9.77 21.77
C ALA A 889 -1.37 -10.98 22.57
N LYS A 890 -0.11 -11.37 22.34
CA LYS A 890 0.55 -12.47 23.05
C LYS A 890 0.74 -12.17 24.53
N LEU A 891 1.07 -10.94 24.90
CA LEU A 891 1.25 -10.57 26.31
C LEU A 891 -0.04 -10.16 27.03
N GLY A 892 -1.15 -10.00 26.30
CA GLY A 892 -2.42 -9.55 26.85
C GLY A 892 -2.39 -8.10 27.34
N VAL A 893 -1.56 -7.26 26.72
CA VAL A 893 -1.44 -5.83 27.01
C VAL A 893 -2.08 -5.02 25.89
N ALA A 894 -2.63 -3.86 26.20
CA ALA A 894 -3.42 -3.04 25.29
C ALA A 894 -2.61 -1.94 24.60
N SER A 895 -1.41 -1.59 25.11
CA SER A 895 -0.61 -0.48 24.57
C SER A 895 0.90 -0.76 24.53
N ARG A 896 1.63 -0.03 23.68
CA ARG A 896 3.10 -0.09 23.62
C ARG A 896 3.74 0.38 24.94
N ILE A 897 3.07 1.28 25.67
CA ILE A 897 3.50 1.73 26.99
C ILE A 897 3.40 0.57 27.99
N GLU A 898 2.28 -0.16 27.98
CA GLU A 898 2.14 -1.37 28.79
C GLU A 898 3.12 -2.46 28.38
N LEU A 899 3.41 -2.62 27.08
CA LEU A 899 4.48 -3.49 26.59
C LEU A 899 5.84 -3.09 27.19
N ALA A 900 6.21 -1.81 27.10
CA ALA A 900 7.46 -1.31 27.67
C ALA A 900 7.53 -1.47 29.20
N ALA A 901 6.41 -1.25 29.90
CA ALA A 901 6.31 -1.46 31.35
C ALA A 901 6.46 -2.95 31.69
N ALA A 902 5.83 -3.83 30.92
CA ALA A 902 5.92 -5.27 31.09
C ALA A 902 7.37 -5.77 30.85
N VAL A 903 8.07 -5.26 29.82
CA VAL A 903 9.48 -5.57 29.57
C VAL A 903 10.35 -5.11 30.74
N ARG A 904 10.20 -3.87 31.23
CA ARG A 904 10.97 -3.37 32.39
C ARG A 904 10.71 -4.19 33.65
N ALA A 905 9.46 -4.55 33.92
CA ALA A 905 9.09 -5.37 35.06
C ALA A 905 9.71 -6.78 34.98
N ARG A 906 9.88 -7.33 33.77
CA ARG A 906 10.61 -8.58 33.52
C ARG A 906 12.10 -8.42 33.79
N SER A 907 12.73 -7.33 33.32
CA SER A 907 14.16 -7.05 33.53
C SER A 907 14.53 -6.83 35.00
N GLN A 908 13.57 -6.46 35.85
CA GLN A 908 13.77 -6.19 37.28
C GLN A 908 13.48 -7.38 38.21
N ARG A 909 12.99 -8.51 37.70
CA ARG A 909 12.85 -9.74 38.50
C ARG A 909 14.22 -10.43 38.60
N PRO A 910 14.75 -10.72 39.81
CA PRO A 910 15.92 -11.58 39.94
C PRO A 910 15.57 -12.98 39.42
N LEU A 911 16.52 -13.59 38.71
CA LEU A 911 16.43 -14.96 38.20
C LEU A 911 16.18 -15.99 39.31
#